data_AF-A0A5B9W3T9-F1
#
_entry.id   AF-A0A5B9W3T9-F1
#
_cell.length_a   1.000
_cell.length_b   1.000
_cell.length_c   1.000
_cell.angle_alpha   90.00
_cell.angle_beta   90.00
_cell.angle_gamma   90.00
#
_symmetry.space_group_name_H-M   'P 1'
#
loop_
_entity.id
_entity.type
_entity.pdbx_description
1 polymer ?
#
loop_
_entity_poly.entity_id
_entity_poly.type
_entity_poly.pdbx_seq_one_letter_code
_entity_poly.pdbx_strand_id
1 'polypeptide(L)'
;MLTLAAFLVAGLALALAAAGRWRGTGRGPATSEAERAYAAKDWEGAARLARERLAGKAGGAGEDPAAVRLLAKASARLGRDEPAVSLFTRLDPATLAAEDFYLLGLSLLRSGRRPEAVATWRRALRVEPDYPEALAALMRLDLAANRQAEAEAAAKALANQPGWEAEAHRVLGQLRSDRNDALGAAEAWAIAVDRAPAEAAGAAPMRALRKDLARAWLRAGRPADALESLRSLAGGPAAGSGAGHPGAGMTADPELSWLFSRAYLQGRDLPAAKAALEAAGPFAEEDPTRIDPSPFVGAAKCAGCHAEIARAQGASRHARTYSPPAALPAEALPPPGFPDPVDASVRHTLRVAGGRLEQETRTAGEVYRAVAQYAFGSGDRGRTFVGRDASGGAFELRLSQYHEGRGREPFWAVTAGQPPHPPVPVGFLGVPETEDQVRRCFDCHVTNPRAVIEAAGPEAADPAIGCEKCHGPGGNHVLAVAAGFRDPAIARPALASGAPVVKICAQCHAPSNKPVDRNDPASVRFQGATLTWSRCYTESGDRLDCVTCHDPHRNAETSPAHYEARCLTCHPGNSGPPPPAKAAPRRRSRRFDLAAAPQAPSCPVNPRSGCIACHMPTVRDAVPHTPFTDHFIRIHPEKAAEASASR
;
A
#
# COMPACT_ATOMS: atom_id res chain seq x y z
N MET A 1 17.04 15.24 -77.21
CA MET A 1 17.50 15.40 -75.82
C MET A 1 16.32 15.85 -74.98
N LEU A 2 15.98 15.02 -73.98
CA LEU A 2 15.32 15.37 -72.71
C LEU A 2 13.93 16.06 -72.78
N THR A 3 12.91 15.76 -71.98
CA THR A 3 12.68 14.86 -70.85
C THR A 3 11.17 14.90 -70.57
N LEU A 4 10.61 13.77 -70.12
CA LEU A 4 9.39 13.63 -69.32
C LEU A 4 8.22 14.60 -69.59
N ALA A 5 7.25 14.13 -70.38
CA ALA A 5 5.87 14.59 -70.31
C ALA A 5 4.96 13.40 -69.95
N ALA A 6 4.24 13.58 -68.84
CA ALA A 6 2.90 13.08 -68.50
C ALA A 6 2.38 11.81 -69.20
N PHE A 7 2.10 10.76 -68.43
CA PHE A 7 0.99 9.83 -68.74
C PHE A 7 0.33 9.29 -67.47
N LEU A 8 -0.70 10.02 -67.04
CA LEU A 8 -1.88 9.46 -66.39
C LEU A 8 -2.70 8.76 -67.48
N VAL A 9 -3.18 7.55 -67.17
CA VAL A 9 -4.30 6.83 -67.82
C VAL A 9 -4.06 6.31 -69.26
N ALA A 10 -3.74 5.01 -69.36
CA ALA A 10 -4.39 4.02 -70.24
C ALA A 10 -3.54 2.75 -70.32
N GLY A 11 -4.03 1.64 -69.77
CA GLY A 11 -3.32 0.36 -69.82
C GLY A 11 -4.14 -0.84 -69.35
N LEU A 12 -5.47 -0.77 -69.48
CA LEU A 12 -6.32 -1.96 -69.55
C LEU A 12 -6.24 -2.46 -70.99
N ALA A 13 -5.84 -3.72 -71.18
CA ALA A 13 -5.85 -4.53 -72.42
C ALA A 13 -4.47 -5.03 -72.86
N LEU A 14 -3.96 -6.03 -72.14
CA LEU A 14 -3.21 -7.14 -72.74
C LEU A 14 -3.31 -8.36 -71.80
N ALA A 15 -4.53 -8.86 -71.73
CA ALA A 15 -4.81 -10.26 -71.42
C ALA A 15 -4.94 -11.02 -72.75
N LEU A 16 -4.51 -12.29 -72.73
CA LEU A 16 -4.69 -13.35 -73.74
C LEU A 16 -3.59 -13.43 -74.83
N ALA A 17 -2.53 -14.19 -74.55
CA ALA A 17 -2.27 -15.47 -75.22
C ALA A 17 -0.80 -15.93 -75.02
N ALA A 18 -0.56 -16.75 -73.98
CA ALA A 18 0.44 -17.82 -74.02
C ALA A 18 0.18 -18.75 -72.83
N ALA A 19 -0.81 -19.62 -73.00
CA ALA A 19 -0.95 -20.82 -72.20
C ALA A 19 0.29 -21.71 -72.40
N GLY A 20 0.95 -22.10 -71.32
CA GLY A 20 2.16 -22.92 -71.40
C GLY A 20 2.69 -23.37 -70.05
N ARG A 21 1.96 -24.27 -69.38
CA ARG A 21 2.44 -25.23 -68.37
C ARG A 21 3.34 -24.68 -67.26
N TRP A 22 2.77 -24.50 -66.06
CA TRP A 22 3.40 -25.01 -64.85
C TRP A 22 2.31 -25.45 -63.86
N ARG A 23 2.01 -26.75 -63.88
CA ARG A 23 1.34 -27.43 -62.77
C ARG A 23 2.39 -27.58 -61.67
N GLY A 24 2.32 -26.72 -60.67
CA GLY A 24 3.02 -26.87 -59.40
C GLY A 24 2.00 -26.71 -58.28
N THR A 25 1.63 -27.81 -57.64
CA THR A 25 0.78 -27.86 -56.46
C THR A 25 1.46 -27.12 -55.31
N GLY A 26 1.10 -25.86 -55.09
CA GLY A 26 1.50 -25.06 -53.94
C GLY A 26 0.28 -24.54 -53.19
N ARG A 27 -0.47 -25.43 -52.51
CA ARG A 27 -1.37 -24.99 -51.43
C ARG A 27 -0.48 -24.48 -50.30
N GLY A 28 -0.62 -23.21 -49.91
CA GLY A 28 -0.17 -22.76 -48.58
C GLY A 28 -0.79 -23.64 -47.49
N PRO A 29 -0.22 -23.71 -46.27
CA PRO A 29 -0.69 -24.62 -45.24
C PRO A 29 -2.15 -24.29 -44.90
N ALA A 30 -3.07 -25.19 -45.24
CA ALA A 30 -4.46 -25.06 -44.87
C ALA A 30 -4.57 -25.20 -43.35
N THR A 31 -5.00 -24.15 -42.66
CA THR A 31 -5.31 -24.22 -41.23
C THR A 31 -6.30 -25.36 -40.97
N SER A 32 -6.08 -26.13 -39.91
CA SER A 32 -6.96 -27.26 -39.60
C SER A 32 -8.32 -26.78 -39.11
N GLU A 33 -9.36 -27.62 -39.23
CA GLU A 33 -10.69 -27.29 -38.69
C GLU A 33 -10.65 -27.01 -37.18
N ALA A 34 -9.80 -27.74 -36.46
CA ALA A 34 -9.60 -27.56 -35.04
C ALA A 34 -8.95 -26.20 -34.70
N GLU A 35 -8.01 -25.72 -35.53
CA GLU A 35 -7.41 -24.38 -35.38
C GLU A 35 -8.43 -23.27 -35.68
N ARG A 36 -9.31 -23.47 -36.67
CA ARG A 36 -10.42 -22.54 -36.93
C ARG A 36 -11.40 -22.49 -35.77
N ALA A 37 -11.77 -23.64 -35.20
CA ALA A 37 -12.61 -23.71 -34.01
C ALA A 37 -11.97 -22.95 -32.84
N TYR A 38 -10.66 -23.14 -32.61
CA TYR A 38 -9.93 -22.40 -31.58
C TYR A 38 -9.91 -20.90 -31.86
N ALA A 39 -9.61 -20.47 -33.09
CA ALA A 39 -9.62 -19.05 -33.46
C ALA A 39 -11.01 -18.41 -33.31
N ALA A 40 -12.08 -19.18 -33.54
CA ALA A 40 -13.46 -18.78 -33.33
C ALA A 40 -13.91 -18.81 -31.85
N LYS A 41 -13.00 -19.12 -30.91
CA LYS A 41 -13.27 -19.30 -29.48
C LYS A 41 -14.23 -20.46 -29.15
N ASP A 42 -14.43 -21.40 -30.07
CA ASP A 42 -15.11 -22.67 -29.83
C ASP A 42 -14.13 -23.67 -29.21
N TRP A 43 -13.88 -23.51 -27.91
CA TRP A 43 -12.90 -24.32 -27.19
C TRP A 43 -13.32 -25.78 -27.07
N GLU A 44 -14.61 -26.07 -26.93
CA GLU A 44 -15.13 -27.45 -26.89
C GLU A 44 -14.96 -28.13 -28.25
N GLY A 45 -15.33 -27.46 -29.34
CA GLY A 45 -15.12 -27.96 -30.69
C GLY A 45 -13.64 -28.20 -31.01
N ALA A 46 -12.77 -27.24 -30.66
CA ALA A 46 -11.33 -27.38 -30.81
C ALA A 46 -10.78 -28.58 -30.01
N ALA A 47 -11.20 -28.74 -28.75
CA ALA A 47 -10.79 -29.87 -27.92
C ALA A 47 -11.28 -31.21 -28.48
N ARG A 48 -12.54 -31.28 -28.93
CA ARG A 48 -13.11 -32.49 -29.55
C ARG A 48 -12.34 -32.90 -30.81
N LEU A 49 -12.17 -31.97 -31.75
CA LEU A 49 -11.45 -32.22 -33.01
C LEU A 49 -9.98 -32.59 -32.77
N ALA A 50 -9.33 -31.98 -31.77
CA ALA A 50 -7.96 -32.35 -31.40
C ALA A 50 -7.86 -33.78 -30.84
N ARG A 51 -8.83 -34.23 -30.02
CA ARG A 51 -8.90 -35.62 -29.52
C ARG A 51 -9.15 -36.62 -30.65
N GLU A 52 -10.06 -36.32 -31.57
CA GLU A 52 -10.35 -37.17 -32.73
C GLU A 52 -9.08 -37.39 -33.58
N ARG A 53 -8.30 -36.33 -33.79
CA ARG A 53 -7.00 -36.39 -34.49
C ARG A 53 -5.96 -37.24 -33.76
N LEU A 54 -5.93 -37.19 -32.43
CA LEU A 54 -5.04 -38.03 -31.63
C LEU A 54 -5.46 -39.51 -31.68
N ALA A 55 -6.76 -39.80 -31.60
CA ALA A 55 -7.30 -41.16 -31.67
C ALA A 55 -7.05 -41.82 -33.04
N GLY A 56 -7.20 -41.07 -34.14
CA GLY A 56 -6.96 -41.56 -35.51
C GLY A 56 -5.51 -41.95 -35.82
N LYS A 57 -4.54 -41.58 -34.97
CA LYS A 57 -3.10 -41.86 -35.13
C LYS A 57 -2.56 -42.93 -34.17
N ALA A 58 -3.40 -43.54 -33.33
CA ALA A 58 -2.99 -44.50 -32.28
C ALA A 58 -2.38 -45.84 -32.80
N GLY A 59 -2.09 -45.96 -34.09
CA GLY A 59 -1.67 -47.19 -34.77
C GLY A 59 -0.21 -47.24 -35.29
N GLY A 60 0.73 -46.48 -34.72
CA GLY A 60 2.18 -46.75 -34.94
C GLY A 60 3.13 -45.55 -35.13
N ALA A 61 2.64 -44.31 -35.14
CA ALA A 61 3.48 -43.11 -35.13
C ALA A 61 3.24 -42.33 -33.83
N GLY A 62 4.28 -41.73 -33.24
CA GLY A 62 4.18 -40.96 -31.99
C GLY A 62 3.07 -39.90 -32.02
N GLU A 63 2.62 -39.48 -30.82
CA GLU A 63 1.54 -38.50 -30.68
C GLU A 63 1.81 -37.25 -31.52
N ASP A 64 0.78 -36.75 -32.22
CA ASP A 64 0.87 -35.54 -33.04
C ASP A 64 1.02 -34.29 -32.13
N PRO A 65 2.22 -33.68 -32.04
CA PRO A 65 2.47 -32.63 -31.05
C PRO A 65 1.60 -31.39 -31.27
N ALA A 66 1.19 -31.12 -32.52
CA ALA A 66 0.28 -30.02 -32.83
C ALA A 66 -1.13 -30.28 -32.30
N ALA A 67 -1.62 -31.51 -32.40
CA ALA A 67 -2.92 -31.91 -31.84
C ALA A 67 -2.89 -31.92 -30.30
N VAL A 68 -1.79 -32.38 -29.69
CA VAL A 68 -1.58 -32.31 -28.24
C VAL A 68 -1.58 -30.87 -27.75
N ARG A 69 -0.81 -29.99 -28.41
CA ARG A 69 -0.75 -28.56 -28.08
C ARG A 69 -2.12 -27.90 -28.19
N LEU A 70 -2.85 -28.13 -29.27
CA LEU A 70 -4.18 -27.56 -29.44
C LEU A 70 -5.16 -28.05 -28.36
N LEU A 71 -5.12 -29.35 -28.02
CA LEU A 71 -5.93 -29.90 -26.94
C LEU A 71 -5.56 -29.31 -25.57
N ALA A 72 -4.26 -29.09 -25.31
CA ALA A 72 -3.77 -28.46 -24.09
C ALA A 72 -4.31 -27.03 -23.96
N LYS A 73 -4.16 -26.23 -25.03
CA LYS A 73 -4.66 -24.85 -25.11
C LYS A 73 -6.18 -24.78 -24.89
N ALA A 74 -6.95 -25.64 -25.56
CA ALA A 74 -8.40 -25.68 -25.44
C ALA A 74 -8.83 -26.12 -24.02
N SER A 75 -8.14 -27.10 -23.44
CA SER A 75 -8.37 -27.57 -22.07
C SER A 75 -8.13 -26.46 -21.05
N ALA A 76 -7.04 -25.70 -21.20
CA ALA A 76 -6.74 -24.56 -20.33
C ALA A 76 -7.81 -23.45 -20.43
N ARG A 77 -8.30 -23.12 -21.65
CA ARG A 77 -9.37 -22.14 -21.84
C ARG A 77 -10.71 -22.59 -21.23
N LEU A 78 -10.95 -23.91 -21.17
CA LEU A 78 -12.12 -24.52 -20.55
C LEU A 78 -12.02 -24.72 -19.03
N GLY A 79 -10.90 -24.34 -18.39
CA GLY A 79 -10.69 -24.57 -16.96
C GLY A 79 -10.40 -26.03 -16.60
N ARG A 80 -10.07 -26.88 -17.59
CA ARG A 80 -9.65 -28.27 -17.38
C ARG A 80 -8.17 -28.30 -17.04
N ASP A 81 -7.82 -27.85 -15.84
CA ASP A 81 -6.46 -27.46 -15.47
C ASP A 81 -5.45 -28.60 -15.39
N GLU A 82 -5.72 -29.64 -14.59
CA GLU A 82 -4.82 -30.80 -14.50
C GLU A 82 -4.62 -31.50 -15.86
N PRO A 83 -5.67 -31.74 -16.67
CA PRO A 83 -5.48 -32.22 -18.04
C PRO A 83 -4.62 -31.29 -18.89
N ALA A 84 -4.82 -29.98 -18.82
CA ALA A 84 -4.04 -29.02 -19.61
C ALA A 84 -2.55 -29.05 -19.22
N VAL A 85 -2.25 -29.04 -17.91
CA VAL A 85 -0.87 -29.15 -17.39
C VAL A 85 -0.22 -30.44 -17.89
N SER A 86 -0.91 -31.58 -17.74
CA SER A 86 -0.43 -32.88 -18.21
C SER A 86 -0.16 -32.91 -19.72
N LEU A 87 -1.02 -32.29 -20.54
CA LEU A 87 -0.80 -32.23 -21.98
C LEU A 87 0.38 -31.34 -22.36
N PHE A 88 0.56 -30.20 -21.69
CA PHE A 88 1.69 -29.30 -21.94
C PHE A 88 3.05 -29.92 -21.54
N THR A 89 3.12 -30.74 -20.50
CA THR A 89 4.38 -31.39 -20.09
C THR A 89 4.87 -32.48 -21.05
N ARG A 90 4.00 -32.97 -21.94
CA ARG A 90 4.36 -33.94 -23.00
C ARG A 90 4.97 -33.27 -24.24
N LEU A 91 4.93 -31.94 -24.32
CA LEU A 91 5.46 -31.17 -25.44
C LEU A 91 6.90 -30.73 -25.14
N ASP A 92 7.72 -30.66 -26.19
CA ASP A 92 9.05 -30.04 -26.08
C ASP A 92 8.88 -28.54 -25.77
N PRO A 93 9.39 -28.04 -24.63
CA PRO A 93 9.29 -26.63 -24.27
C PRO A 93 9.91 -25.66 -25.29
N ALA A 94 10.83 -26.11 -26.15
CA ALA A 94 11.40 -25.30 -27.22
C ALA A 94 10.40 -25.01 -28.36
N THR A 95 9.30 -25.77 -28.43
CA THR A 95 8.26 -25.64 -29.46
C THR A 95 7.05 -24.80 -29.02
N LEU A 96 7.01 -24.41 -27.75
CA LEU A 96 5.92 -23.65 -27.15
C LEU A 96 6.06 -22.14 -27.46
N ALA A 97 4.95 -21.51 -27.84
CA ALA A 97 4.84 -20.06 -27.99
C ALA A 97 4.45 -19.39 -26.67
N ALA A 98 4.48 -18.06 -26.65
CA ALA A 98 4.12 -17.27 -25.47
C ALA A 98 2.70 -17.57 -24.97
N GLU A 99 1.72 -17.75 -25.86
CA GLU A 99 0.35 -18.15 -25.49
C GLU A 99 0.31 -19.49 -24.73
N ASP A 100 1.12 -20.49 -25.12
CA ASP A 100 1.13 -21.79 -24.46
C ASP A 100 1.69 -21.68 -23.05
N PHE A 101 2.79 -20.95 -22.88
CA PHE A 101 3.33 -20.66 -21.56
C PHE A 101 2.35 -19.86 -20.70
N TYR A 102 1.61 -18.92 -21.30
CA TYR A 102 0.54 -18.21 -20.60
C TYR A 102 -0.56 -19.16 -20.11
N LEU A 103 -1.07 -20.02 -20.99
CA LEU A 103 -2.15 -20.95 -20.66
C LEU A 103 -1.73 -22.02 -19.66
N LEU A 104 -0.51 -22.53 -19.77
CA LEU A 104 0.08 -23.41 -18.76
C LEU A 104 0.17 -22.71 -17.39
N GLY A 105 0.68 -21.48 -17.36
CA GLY A 105 0.76 -20.71 -16.13
C GLY A 105 -0.61 -20.41 -15.52
N LEU A 106 -1.63 -20.15 -16.35
CA LEU A 106 -3.01 -19.95 -15.90
C LEU A 106 -3.58 -21.21 -15.24
N SER A 107 -3.37 -22.38 -15.83
CA SER A 107 -3.80 -23.65 -15.23
C SER A 107 -3.03 -23.97 -13.94
N LEU A 108 -1.73 -23.73 -13.90
CA LEU A 108 -0.93 -23.87 -12.68
C LEU A 108 -1.44 -22.97 -11.55
N LEU A 109 -1.79 -21.72 -11.86
CA LEU A 109 -2.33 -20.80 -10.85
C LEU A 109 -3.66 -21.31 -10.28
N ARG A 110 -4.59 -21.77 -11.14
CA ARG A 110 -5.89 -22.30 -10.70
C ARG A 110 -5.77 -23.61 -9.90
N SER A 111 -4.73 -24.41 -10.17
CA SER A 111 -4.35 -25.55 -9.33
C SER A 111 -3.59 -25.18 -8.04
N GLY A 112 -3.48 -23.89 -7.69
CA GLY A 112 -2.80 -23.42 -6.47
C GLY A 112 -1.26 -23.38 -6.56
N ARG A 113 -0.67 -23.72 -7.71
CA ARG A 113 0.78 -23.78 -7.96
C ARG A 113 1.34 -22.42 -8.38
N ARG A 114 1.10 -21.39 -7.57
CA ARG A 114 1.43 -19.98 -7.87
C ARG A 114 2.91 -19.73 -8.22
N PRO A 115 3.92 -20.29 -7.52
CA PRO A 115 5.32 -20.05 -7.87
C PRO A 115 5.67 -20.56 -9.28
N GLU A 116 5.12 -21.71 -9.66
CA GLU A 116 5.32 -22.32 -10.97
C GLU A 116 4.61 -21.53 -12.06
N ALA A 117 3.41 -21.00 -11.78
CA ALA A 117 2.69 -20.11 -12.68
C ALA A 117 3.53 -18.85 -13.01
N VAL A 118 4.07 -18.17 -11.99
CA VAL A 118 4.92 -16.99 -12.16
C VAL A 118 6.17 -17.32 -12.99
N ALA A 119 6.84 -18.44 -12.67
CA ALA A 119 8.01 -18.89 -13.42
C ALA A 119 7.66 -19.15 -14.90
N THR A 120 6.50 -19.76 -15.16
CA THR A 120 6.01 -20.08 -16.52
C THR A 120 5.64 -18.83 -17.30
N TRP A 121 4.96 -17.85 -16.69
CA TRP A 121 4.67 -16.57 -17.36
C TRP A 121 5.92 -15.76 -17.66
N ARG A 122 6.94 -15.81 -16.80
CA ARG A 122 8.26 -15.25 -17.13
C ARG A 122 8.93 -15.96 -18.31
N ARG A 123 8.60 -17.22 -18.61
CA ARG A 123 9.05 -17.90 -19.85
C ARG A 123 8.31 -17.35 -21.06
N ALA A 124 7.00 -17.11 -20.95
CA ALA A 124 6.23 -16.47 -22.02
C ALA A 124 6.89 -15.15 -22.45
N LEU A 125 7.27 -14.30 -21.48
CA LEU A 125 7.96 -13.02 -21.73
C LEU A 125 9.41 -13.16 -22.22
N ARG A 126 10.04 -14.33 -22.11
CA ARG A 126 11.33 -14.59 -22.78
C ARG A 126 11.18 -14.97 -24.23
N VAL A 127 10.05 -15.60 -24.59
CA VAL A 127 9.70 -15.92 -25.98
C VAL A 127 9.21 -14.67 -26.69
N GLU A 128 8.32 -13.92 -26.05
CA GLU A 128 7.72 -12.69 -26.57
C GLU A 128 7.62 -11.65 -25.43
N PRO A 129 8.57 -10.70 -25.35
CA PRO A 129 8.66 -9.73 -24.25
C PRO A 129 7.40 -8.91 -24.00
N ASP A 130 6.65 -8.62 -25.06
CA ASP A 130 5.44 -7.80 -25.01
C ASP A 130 4.16 -8.62 -25.00
N TYR A 131 4.20 -9.92 -24.70
CA TYR A 131 2.99 -10.75 -24.73
C TYR A 131 1.95 -10.30 -23.66
N PRO A 132 0.78 -9.77 -24.08
CA PRO A 132 -0.10 -9.01 -23.22
C PRO A 132 -0.64 -9.79 -22.02
N GLU A 133 -1.14 -11.00 -22.26
CA GLU A 133 -1.81 -11.75 -21.20
C GLU A 133 -0.86 -12.19 -20.10
N ALA A 134 0.41 -12.47 -20.43
CA ALA A 134 1.43 -12.79 -19.43
C ALA A 134 1.85 -11.54 -18.64
N LEU A 135 2.03 -10.39 -19.31
CA LEU A 135 2.28 -9.11 -18.64
C LEU A 135 1.13 -8.78 -17.67
N ALA A 136 -0.12 -8.90 -18.12
CA ALA A 136 -1.28 -8.59 -17.29
C ALA A 136 -1.44 -9.55 -16.10
N ALA A 137 -1.13 -10.83 -16.30
CA ALA A 137 -1.16 -11.82 -15.23
C ALA A 137 -0.08 -11.54 -14.17
N LEU A 138 1.15 -11.23 -14.57
CA LEU A 138 2.23 -10.85 -13.66
C LEU A 138 1.93 -9.52 -12.95
N MET A 139 1.50 -8.49 -13.69
CA MET A 139 1.10 -7.19 -13.16
C MET A 139 0.10 -7.33 -11.99
N ARG A 140 -0.97 -8.12 -12.16
CA ARG A 140 -1.97 -8.32 -11.11
C ARG A 140 -1.39 -9.05 -9.89
N LEU A 141 -0.53 -10.05 -10.11
CA LEU A 141 0.13 -10.77 -9.02
C LEU A 141 1.16 -9.91 -8.29
N ASP A 142 1.84 -9.01 -9.00
CA ASP A 142 2.82 -8.07 -8.47
C ASP A 142 2.12 -6.98 -7.65
N LEU A 143 1.02 -6.43 -8.16
CA LEU A 143 0.14 -5.53 -7.38
C LEU A 143 -0.34 -6.18 -6.08
N ALA A 144 -0.88 -7.39 -6.16
CA ALA A 144 -1.37 -8.11 -4.98
C ALA A 144 -0.25 -8.46 -3.98
N ALA A 145 1.00 -8.52 -4.44
CA ALA A 145 2.17 -8.74 -3.60
C ALA A 145 2.86 -7.43 -3.19
N ASN A 146 2.29 -6.26 -3.52
CA ASN A 146 2.87 -4.93 -3.28
C ASN A 146 4.30 -4.78 -3.87
N ARG A 147 4.54 -5.44 -5.01
CA ARG A 147 5.69 -5.26 -5.90
C ARG A 147 5.32 -4.22 -6.96
N GLN A 148 5.34 -2.96 -6.53
CA GLN A 148 4.88 -1.84 -7.34
C GLN A 148 5.80 -1.55 -8.52
N ALA A 149 7.11 -1.75 -8.39
CA ALA A 149 8.06 -1.51 -9.47
C ALA A 149 7.81 -2.45 -10.67
N GLU A 150 7.67 -3.75 -10.41
CA GLU A 150 7.37 -4.74 -11.44
C GLU A 150 5.96 -4.55 -12.02
N ALA A 151 4.97 -4.26 -11.18
CA ALA A 151 3.62 -3.94 -11.64
C ALA A 151 3.59 -2.70 -12.55
N GLU A 152 4.34 -1.65 -12.21
CA GLU A 152 4.44 -0.44 -13.02
C GLU A 152 5.09 -0.71 -14.37
N ALA A 153 6.17 -1.49 -14.39
CA ALA A 153 6.86 -1.86 -15.63
C ALA A 153 5.93 -2.63 -16.57
N ALA A 154 5.22 -3.63 -16.05
CA ALA A 154 4.25 -4.40 -16.83
C ALA A 154 3.06 -3.53 -17.29
N ALA A 155 2.55 -2.64 -16.44
CA ALA A 155 1.46 -1.72 -16.81
C ALA A 155 1.90 -0.74 -17.90
N LYS A 156 3.12 -0.20 -17.86
CA LYS A 156 3.66 0.66 -18.92
C LYS A 156 3.81 -0.08 -20.26
N ALA A 157 4.25 -1.34 -20.23
CA ALA A 157 4.34 -2.16 -21.44
C ALA A 157 2.95 -2.41 -22.04
N LEU A 158 1.96 -2.72 -21.20
CA LEU A 158 0.57 -2.94 -21.62
C LEU A 158 -0.14 -1.68 -22.12
N ALA A 159 0.22 -0.49 -21.61
CA ALA A 159 -0.42 0.76 -22.00
C ALA A 159 -0.26 1.07 -23.50
N ASN A 160 0.75 0.48 -24.16
CA ASN A 160 0.99 0.65 -25.60
C ASN A 160 0.34 -0.46 -26.45
N GLN A 161 -0.44 -1.36 -25.86
CA GLN A 161 -1.02 -2.51 -26.54
C GLN A 161 -2.53 -2.33 -26.75
N PRO A 162 -3.04 -2.53 -27.99
CA PRO A 162 -4.46 -2.40 -28.27
C PRO A 162 -5.33 -3.31 -27.39
N GLY A 163 -6.32 -2.73 -26.72
CA GLY A 163 -7.26 -3.43 -25.85
C GLY A 163 -6.81 -3.58 -24.39
N TRP A 164 -5.62 -3.11 -24.04
CA TRP A 164 -5.07 -3.17 -22.68
C TRP A 164 -4.92 -1.81 -22.01
N GLU A 165 -5.10 -0.72 -22.76
CA GLU A 165 -4.86 0.64 -22.31
C GLU A 165 -5.68 0.96 -21.06
N ALA A 166 -6.96 0.57 -21.04
CA ALA A 166 -7.85 0.82 -19.90
C ALA A 166 -7.36 0.15 -18.61
N GLU A 167 -7.01 -1.14 -18.66
CA GLU A 167 -6.55 -1.89 -17.48
C GLU A 167 -5.15 -1.44 -17.05
N ALA A 168 -4.26 -1.18 -18.00
CA ALA A 168 -2.92 -0.65 -17.74
C ALA A 168 -2.99 0.69 -17.00
N HIS A 169 -3.78 1.63 -17.52
CA HIS A 169 -3.93 2.95 -16.92
C HIS A 169 -4.70 2.93 -15.59
N ARG A 170 -5.62 1.97 -15.40
CA ARG A 170 -6.26 1.73 -14.09
C ARG A 170 -5.20 1.38 -13.03
N VAL A 171 -4.28 0.49 -13.38
CA VAL A 171 -3.17 0.08 -12.50
C VAL A 171 -2.17 1.21 -12.28
N LEU A 172 -1.77 1.92 -13.34
CA LEU A 172 -0.87 3.08 -13.21
C LEU A 172 -1.47 4.14 -12.27
N GLY A 173 -2.76 4.44 -12.38
CA GLY A 173 -3.41 5.38 -11.48
C GLY A 173 -3.45 4.91 -10.03
N GLN A 174 -3.64 3.61 -9.78
CA GLN A 174 -3.54 3.04 -8.43
C GLN A 174 -2.14 3.22 -7.85
N LEU A 175 -1.11 2.86 -8.62
CA LEU A 175 0.29 2.97 -8.19
C LEU A 175 0.68 4.42 -7.91
N ARG A 176 0.18 5.36 -8.72
CA ARG A 176 0.36 6.81 -8.53
C ARG A 176 -0.34 7.29 -7.27
N SER A 177 -1.58 6.84 -7.03
CA SER A 177 -2.34 7.16 -5.82
C SER A 177 -1.62 6.64 -4.57
N ASP A 178 -1.11 5.41 -4.58
CA ASP A 178 -0.36 4.82 -3.45
C ASP A 178 0.92 5.60 -3.13
N ARG A 179 1.47 6.31 -4.12
CA ARG A 179 2.64 7.19 -3.98
C ARG A 179 2.26 8.63 -3.65
N ASN A 180 1.00 8.92 -3.30
CA ASN A 180 0.47 10.27 -3.09
C ASN A 180 0.65 11.21 -4.30
N ASP A 181 0.75 10.65 -5.51
CA ASP A 181 0.71 11.41 -6.77
C ASP A 181 -0.73 11.57 -7.24
N ALA A 182 -1.48 12.46 -6.57
CA ALA A 182 -2.89 12.66 -6.83
C ALA A 182 -3.18 13.10 -8.28
N LEU A 183 -2.35 13.99 -8.84
CA LEU A 183 -2.51 14.46 -10.21
C LEU A 183 -2.22 13.33 -11.22
N GLY A 184 -1.08 12.65 -11.08
CA GLY A 184 -0.72 11.54 -11.97
C GLY A 184 -1.70 10.36 -11.86
N ALA A 185 -2.28 10.14 -10.68
CA ALA A 185 -3.36 9.17 -10.49
C ALA A 185 -4.62 9.54 -11.27
N ALA A 186 -5.04 10.81 -11.17
CA ALA A 186 -6.21 11.31 -11.88
C ALA A 186 -6.02 11.26 -13.40
N GLU A 187 -4.86 11.68 -13.91
CA GLU A 187 -4.54 11.62 -15.35
C GLU A 187 -4.57 10.18 -15.87
N ALA A 188 -3.95 9.23 -15.16
CA ALA A 188 -3.97 7.84 -15.54
C ALA A 188 -5.40 7.26 -15.49
N TRP A 189 -6.16 7.50 -14.42
CA TRP A 189 -7.53 7.01 -14.34
C TRP A 189 -8.49 7.66 -15.35
N ALA A 190 -8.25 8.91 -15.75
CA ALA A 190 -9.00 9.55 -16.83
C ALA A 190 -8.80 8.79 -18.16
N ILE A 191 -7.55 8.43 -18.49
CA ILE A 191 -7.25 7.60 -19.67
C ILE A 191 -7.93 6.22 -19.52
N ALA A 192 -7.88 5.62 -18.33
CA ALA A 192 -8.51 4.32 -18.10
C ALA A 192 -10.03 4.33 -18.35
N VAL A 193 -10.70 5.41 -17.94
CA VAL A 193 -12.14 5.60 -18.15
C VAL A 193 -12.46 5.89 -19.61
N ASP A 194 -11.64 6.68 -20.30
CA ASP A 194 -11.80 7.00 -21.72
C ASP A 194 -11.62 5.78 -22.63
N ARG A 195 -10.64 4.93 -22.31
CA ARG A 195 -10.32 3.72 -23.09
C ARG A 195 -11.18 2.50 -22.73
N ALA A 196 -12.07 2.63 -21.75
CA ALA A 196 -12.91 1.52 -21.32
C ALA A 196 -13.90 1.12 -22.43
N PRO A 197 -14.13 -0.19 -22.66
CA PRO A 197 -15.18 -0.64 -23.56
C PRO A 197 -16.56 -0.12 -23.13
N ALA A 198 -17.44 0.16 -24.10
CA ALA A 198 -18.76 0.77 -23.84
C ALA A 198 -19.60 -0.07 -22.87
N GLU A 199 -19.51 -1.40 -22.97
CA GLU A 199 -20.18 -2.35 -22.08
C GLU A 199 -19.71 -2.26 -20.62
N ALA A 200 -18.47 -1.81 -20.39
CA ALA A 200 -17.91 -1.66 -19.04
C ALA A 200 -18.32 -0.33 -18.39
N ALA A 201 -18.84 0.64 -19.16
CA ALA A 201 -19.12 1.99 -18.67
C ALA A 201 -20.13 2.01 -17.50
N GLY A 202 -21.14 1.15 -17.51
CA GLY A 202 -22.15 1.07 -16.45
C GLY A 202 -21.77 0.14 -15.29
N ALA A 203 -20.71 -0.66 -15.44
CA ALA A 203 -20.38 -1.72 -14.48
C ALA A 203 -19.92 -1.14 -13.13
N ALA A 204 -20.22 -1.86 -12.04
CA ALA A 204 -19.86 -1.42 -10.68
C ALA A 204 -18.36 -1.09 -10.51
N PRO A 205 -17.40 -1.87 -11.04
CA PRO A 205 -15.98 -1.53 -10.96
C PRO A 205 -15.62 -0.20 -11.64
N MET A 206 -16.26 0.10 -12.78
CA MET A 206 -16.03 1.35 -13.51
C MET A 206 -16.67 2.54 -12.79
N ARG A 207 -17.85 2.36 -12.19
CA ARG A 207 -18.45 3.39 -11.32
C ARG A 207 -17.54 3.70 -10.12
N ALA A 208 -16.95 2.69 -9.49
CA ALA A 208 -15.99 2.88 -8.40
C ALA A 208 -14.74 3.65 -8.88
N LEU A 209 -14.16 3.25 -10.02
CA LEU A 209 -13.00 3.92 -10.61
C LEU A 209 -13.26 5.41 -10.90
N ARG A 210 -14.43 5.76 -11.43
CA ARG A 210 -14.79 7.17 -11.67
C ARG A 210 -14.96 7.98 -10.38
N LYS A 211 -15.43 7.36 -9.29
CA LYS A 211 -15.45 8.00 -7.96
C LYS A 211 -14.02 8.24 -7.46
N ASP A 212 -13.12 7.28 -7.67
CA ASP A 212 -11.71 7.42 -7.30
C ASP A 212 -11.00 8.47 -8.16
N LEU A 213 -11.31 8.56 -9.45
CA LEU A 213 -10.89 9.65 -10.34
C LEU A 213 -11.34 11.02 -9.80
N ALA A 214 -12.61 11.18 -9.43
CA ALA A 214 -13.10 12.42 -8.84
C ALA A 214 -12.35 12.77 -7.54
N ARG A 215 -12.08 11.79 -6.66
CA ARG A 215 -11.27 12.00 -5.45
C ARG A 215 -9.85 12.42 -5.77
N ALA A 216 -9.22 11.82 -6.78
CA ALA A 216 -7.87 12.15 -7.20
C ALA A 216 -7.79 13.58 -7.72
N TRP A 217 -8.77 14.02 -8.55
CA TRP A 217 -8.88 15.41 -8.97
C TRP A 217 -9.04 16.37 -7.78
N LEU A 218 -9.91 16.05 -6.82
CA LEU A 218 -10.10 16.89 -5.63
C LEU A 218 -8.85 16.96 -4.75
N ARG A 219 -8.12 15.85 -4.60
CA ARG A 219 -6.81 15.83 -3.90
C ARG A 219 -5.74 16.64 -4.64
N ALA A 220 -5.81 16.68 -5.97
CA ALA A 220 -4.95 17.51 -6.81
C ALA A 220 -5.38 18.99 -6.85
N GLY A 221 -6.48 19.37 -6.19
CA GLY A 221 -7.00 20.74 -6.19
C GLY A 221 -7.61 21.16 -7.53
N ARG A 222 -8.18 20.18 -8.26
CA ARG A 222 -8.76 20.34 -9.60
C ARG A 222 -10.29 20.14 -9.56
N PRO A 223 -11.04 21.06 -8.94
CA PRO A 223 -12.48 20.87 -8.72
C PRO A 223 -13.31 20.85 -10.02
N ALA A 224 -12.86 21.55 -11.07
CA ALA A 224 -13.56 21.57 -12.35
C ALA A 224 -13.55 20.18 -13.02
N ASP A 225 -12.39 19.53 -13.06
CA ASP A 225 -12.20 18.18 -13.61
C ASP A 225 -12.93 17.13 -12.75
N ALA A 226 -12.96 17.33 -11.43
CA ALA A 226 -13.76 16.52 -10.52
C ALA A 226 -15.26 16.64 -10.83
N LEU A 227 -15.78 17.86 -11.01
CA LEU A 227 -17.20 18.09 -11.36
C LEU A 227 -17.57 17.44 -12.69
N GLU A 228 -16.70 17.53 -13.70
CA GLU A 228 -16.89 16.86 -14.98
C GLU A 228 -17.02 15.33 -14.81
N SER A 229 -16.06 14.74 -14.08
CA SER A 229 -16.06 13.31 -13.76
C SER A 229 -17.33 12.88 -13.02
N LEU A 230 -17.78 13.66 -12.04
CA LEU A 230 -18.98 13.39 -11.25
C LEU A 230 -20.28 13.51 -12.06
N ARG A 231 -20.38 14.50 -12.96
CA ARG A 231 -21.54 14.67 -13.84
C ARG A 231 -21.73 13.48 -14.78
N SER A 232 -20.63 12.91 -15.27
CA SER A 232 -20.67 11.68 -16.08
C SER A 232 -21.30 10.49 -15.33
N LEU A 233 -21.13 10.42 -14.00
CA LEU A 233 -21.68 9.37 -13.14
C LEU A 233 -23.15 9.56 -12.79
N ALA A 234 -23.62 10.82 -12.82
CA ALA A 234 -24.97 11.21 -12.45
C ALA A 234 -25.98 11.16 -13.63
N GLY A 235 -25.53 11.03 -14.89
CA GLY A 235 -26.40 10.76 -16.04
C GLY A 235 -26.57 11.86 -17.10
N GLY A 236 -25.63 12.79 -17.30
CA GLY A 236 -25.64 13.71 -18.46
C GLY A 236 -26.21 15.11 -18.20
N PRO A 237 -26.11 16.05 -19.18
CA PRO A 237 -25.69 17.43 -18.97
C PRO A 237 -26.72 18.31 -18.25
N ALA A 238 -26.17 19.34 -17.58
CA ALA A 238 -26.84 20.47 -16.95
C ALA A 238 -28.35 20.56 -17.22
N ALA A 239 -29.14 20.40 -16.15
CA ALA A 239 -30.44 21.02 -16.08
C ALA A 239 -30.26 22.52 -16.36
N GLY A 240 -30.57 22.93 -17.60
CA GLY A 240 -30.87 24.30 -18.02
C GLY A 240 -29.74 25.33 -17.89
N SER A 241 -29.42 25.97 -19.01
CA SER A 241 -28.80 27.30 -19.11
C SER A 241 -29.70 28.43 -18.56
N GLY A 242 -30.28 28.24 -17.38
CA GLY A 242 -31.07 29.23 -16.67
C GLY A 242 -30.32 29.67 -15.42
N ALA A 243 -30.13 30.98 -15.25
CA ALA A 243 -29.68 31.55 -13.99
C ALA A 243 -30.67 31.16 -12.87
N GLY A 244 -30.37 30.09 -12.13
CA GLY A 244 -31.22 29.60 -11.03
C GLY A 244 -31.14 28.09 -10.78
N HIS A 245 -29.99 27.59 -10.32
CA HIS A 245 -29.78 26.35 -9.54
C HIS A 245 -30.87 25.23 -9.62
N PRO A 246 -31.02 24.47 -10.73
CA PRO A 246 -31.70 23.18 -10.69
C PRO A 246 -30.66 22.05 -10.76
N GLY A 247 -30.59 21.17 -9.76
CA GLY A 247 -29.84 19.89 -9.84
C GLY A 247 -28.34 19.93 -9.53
N ALA A 248 -27.88 20.81 -8.64
CA ALA A 248 -26.47 20.90 -8.21
C ALA A 248 -26.01 19.65 -7.42
N GLY A 249 -25.74 18.54 -8.11
CA GLY A 249 -25.18 17.33 -7.50
C GLY A 249 -26.15 16.53 -6.62
N MET A 250 -27.47 16.78 -6.74
CA MET A 250 -28.51 16.02 -6.04
C MET A 250 -28.69 14.67 -6.72
N THR A 251 -27.93 13.68 -6.27
CA THR A 251 -28.06 12.31 -6.75
C THR A 251 -28.65 11.43 -5.65
N ALA A 252 -29.29 10.32 -6.03
CA ALA A 252 -29.73 9.30 -5.06
C ALA A 252 -28.55 8.56 -4.39
N ASP A 253 -27.31 8.81 -4.81
CA ASP A 253 -26.09 8.24 -4.27
C ASP A 253 -25.48 9.24 -3.26
N PRO A 254 -25.59 9.01 -1.93
CA PRO A 254 -25.13 9.96 -0.92
C PRO A 254 -23.64 10.31 -1.04
N GLU A 255 -22.83 9.35 -1.50
CA GLU A 255 -21.39 9.55 -1.71
C GLU A 255 -21.09 10.46 -2.89
N LEU A 256 -21.87 10.37 -3.98
CA LEU A 256 -21.70 11.28 -5.12
C LEU A 256 -22.10 12.71 -4.74
N SER A 257 -23.23 12.87 -4.04
CA SER A 257 -23.67 14.16 -3.51
C SER A 257 -22.61 14.76 -2.56
N TRP A 258 -21.98 13.90 -1.73
CA TRP A 258 -20.86 14.27 -0.88
C TRP A 258 -19.64 14.74 -1.67
N LEU A 259 -19.24 14.04 -2.74
CA LEU A 259 -18.11 14.45 -3.60
C LEU A 259 -18.41 15.76 -4.35
N PHE A 260 -19.65 15.97 -4.81
CA PHE A 260 -20.07 17.23 -5.42
C PHE A 260 -19.89 18.40 -4.46
N SER A 261 -20.26 18.25 -3.19
CA SER A 261 -20.10 19.35 -2.24
C SER A 261 -18.64 19.74 -2.00
N ARG A 262 -17.71 18.77 -2.04
CA ARG A 262 -16.26 19.04 -1.94
C ARG A 262 -15.76 19.79 -3.17
N ALA A 263 -16.21 19.38 -4.36
CA ALA A 263 -15.85 20.04 -5.60
C ALA A 263 -16.34 21.49 -5.65
N TYR A 264 -17.60 21.74 -5.25
CA TYR A 264 -18.14 23.10 -5.14
C TYR A 264 -17.46 23.93 -4.05
N LEU A 265 -17.14 23.34 -2.90
CA LEU A 265 -16.41 24.01 -1.82
C LEU A 265 -15.02 24.48 -2.29
N GLN A 266 -14.27 23.61 -2.98
CA GLN A 266 -12.99 23.94 -3.61
C GLN A 266 -13.14 25.01 -4.69
N GLY A 267 -14.22 24.92 -5.48
CA GLY A 267 -14.60 25.89 -6.51
C GLY A 267 -15.20 27.21 -5.98
N ARG A 268 -15.34 27.36 -4.65
CA ARG A 268 -15.94 28.53 -3.97
C ARG A 268 -17.43 28.79 -4.28
N ASP A 269 -18.14 27.80 -4.79
CA ASP A 269 -19.60 27.84 -4.95
C ASP A 269 -20.28 27.32 -3.68
N LEU A 270 -20.37 28.18 -2.66
CA LEU A 270 -20.92 27.79 -1.35
C LEU A 270 -22.40 27.38 -1.38
N PRO A 271 -23.29 28.06 -2.14
CA PRO A 271 -24.68 27.62 -2.28
C PRO A 271 -24.80 26.20 -2.85
N ALA A 272 -24.08 25.89 -3.93
CA ALA A 272 -24.08 24.55 -4.51
C ALA A 272 -23.44 23.52 -3.59
N ALA A 273 -22.35 23.88 -2.90
CA ALA A 273 -21.70 23.01 -1.91
C ALA A 273 -22.66 22.64 -0.78
N LYS A 274 -23.43 23.61 -0.27
CA LYS A 274 -24.41 23.40 0.79
C LYS A 274 -25.54 22.47 0.33
N ALA A 275 -26.11 22.74 -0.84
CA ALA A 275 -27.19 21.93 -1.39
C ALA A 275 -26.75 20.47 -1.64
N ALA A 276 -25.55 20.27 -2.19
CA ALA A 276 -25.01 18.94 -2.43
C ALA A 276 -24.69 18.20 -1.11
N LEU A 277 -24.21 18.92 -0.08
CA LEU A 277 -23.98 18.34 1.24
C LEU A 277 -25.29 17.94 1.92
N GLU A 278 -26.33 18.77 1.84
CA GLU A 278 -27.68 18.44 2.34
C GLU A 278 -28.23 17.19 1.64
N ALA A 279 -28.04 17.08 0.32
CA ALA A 279 -28.43 15.89 -0.46
C ALA A 279 -27.60 14.63 -0.11
N ALA A 280 -26.36 14.80 0.36
CA ALA A 280 -25.55 13.70 0.88
C ALA A 280 -26.07 13.13 2.21
N GLY A 281 -26.95 13.88 2.90
CA GLY A 281 -27.49 13.48 4.20
C GLY A 281 -26.39 13.16 5.21
N PRO A 282 -26.55 12.11 6.04
CA PRO A 282 -25.61 11.78 7.09
C PRO A 282 -24.32 11.10 6.59
N PHE A 283 -24.12 10.93 5.27
CA PHE A 283 -23.02 10.15 4.72
C PHE A 283 -21.66 10.51 5.35
N ALA A 284 -21.35 11.81 5.46
CA ALA A 284 -20.11 12.30 6.07
C ALA A 284 -20.01 12.01 7.58
N GLU A 285 -21.14 12.07 8.27
CA GLU A 285 -21.23 11.98 9.73
C GLU A 285 -21.23 10.54 10.25
N GLU A 286 -21.67 9.59 9.42
CA GLU A 286 -21.68 8.15 9.70
C GLU A 286 -20.27 7.59 9.95
N ASP A 287 -19.27 8.13 9.27
CA ASP A 287 -17.87 7.80 9.48
C ASP A 287 -17.04 9.06 9.78
N PRO A 288 -16.91 9.43 11.07
CA PRO A 288 -16.07 10.54 11.49
C PRO A 288 -14.58 10.36 11.19
N THR A 289 -14.13 9.16 10.80
CA THR A 289 -12.73 8.88 10.46
C THR A 289 -12.46 8.95 8.96
N ARG A 290 -13.50 9.20 8.14
CA ARG A 290 -13.35 9.30 6.69
C ARG A 290 -12.38 10.42 6.30
N ILE A 291 -11.42 10.07 5.44
CA ILE A 291 -10.47 11.01 4.87
C ILE A 291 -11.16 11.83 3.80
N ASP A 292 -11.12 13.15 3.94
CA ASP A 292 -11.66 14.08 2.96
C ASP A 292 -10.72 14.17 1.73
N PRO A 293 -11.22 14.10 0.49
CA PRO A 293 -10.39 14.17 -0.71
C PRO A 293 -10.02 15.64 -0.97
N SER A 294 -9.00 16.13 -0.27
CA SER A 294 -8.55 17.50 -0.41
C SER A 294 -7.03 17.58 -0.61
N PRO A 295 -6.51 18.72 -1.09
CA PRO A 295 -5.07 18.95 -1.11
C PRO A 295 -4.52 19.04 0.30
N PHE A 296 -3.28 18.62 0.48
CA PHE A 296 -2.55 18.85 1.73
C PHE A 296 -2.24 20.34 1.92
N VAL A 297 -2.11 20.75 3.17
CA VAL A 297 -1.84 22.15 3.54
C VAL A 297 -0.63 22.32 4.45
N GLY A 298 -0.07 21.22 4.97
CA GLY A 298 1.05 21.20 5.91
C GLY A 298 0.65 21.61 7.33
N ALA A 299 1.34 21.05 8.34
CA ALA A 299 1.02 21.30 9.75
C ALA A 299 1.09 22.78 10.16
N ALA A 300 1.87 23.61 9.45
CA ALA A 300 1.95 25.05 9.71
C ALA A 300 0.60 25.76 9.58
N LYS A 301 -0.26 25.34 8.63
CA LYS A 301 -1.61 25.90 8.50
C LYS A 301 -2.51 25.49 9.67
N CYS A 302 -2.38 24.26 10.16
CA CYS A 302 -3.10 23.80 11.34
C CYS A 302 -2.68 24.59 12.59
N ALA A 303 -1.39 24.89 12.75
CA ALA A 303 -0.86 25.63 13.90
C ALA A 303 -1.44 27.05 14.04
N GLY A 304 -1.89 27.68 12.95
CA GLY A 304 -2.51 29.01 12.98
C GLY A 304 -3.78 29.07 13.81
N CYS A 305 -4.59 28.01 13.82
CA CYS A 305 -5.83 27.92 14.62
C CYS A 305 -5.70 26.95 15.81
N HIS A 306 -4.80 25.97 15.74
CA HIS A 306 -4.63 24.89 16.74
C HIS A 306 -3.26 24.93 17.42
N ALA A 307 -2.76 26.13 17.76
CA ALA A 307 -1.39 26.36 18.23
C ALA A 307 -0.94 25.45 19.39
N GLU A 308 -1.80 25.23 20.39
CA GLU A 308 -1.45 24.39 21.56
C GLU A 308 -1.25 22.91 21.17
N ILE A 309 -2.19 22.33 20.42
CA ILE A 309 -2.13 20.93 20.01
C ILE A 309 -1.00 20.72 19.00
N ALA A 310 -0.82 21.65 18.06
CA ALA A 310 0.28 21.60 17.10
C ALA A 310 1.64 21.61 17.81
N ARG A 311 1.83 22.45 18.84
CA ARG A 311 3.05 22.48 19.65
C ARG A 311 3.27 21.17 20.39
N ALA A 312 2.22 20.62 20.99
CA ALA A 312 2.29 19.33 21.69
C ALA A 312 2.69 18.20 20.74
N GLN A 313 2.05 18.13 19.57
CA GLN A 313 2.30 17.10 18.56
C GLN A 313 3.70 17.22 17.96
N GLY A 314 4.15 18.44 17.63
CA GLY A 314 5.51 18.69 17.14
C GLY A 314 6.61 18.30 18.15
N ALA A 315 6.30 18.31 19.45
CA ALA A 315 7.22 17.83 20.48
C ALA A 315 7.18 16.30 20.71
N SER A 316 6.20 15.61 20.12
CA SER A 316 6.03 14.16 20.27
C SER A 316 7.05 13.35 19.47
N ARG A 317 7.17 12.07 19.81
CA ARG A 317 7.98 11.08 19.06
C ARG A 317 7.42 10.80 17.67
N HIS A 318 6.10 10.94 17.47
CA HIS A 318 5.49 10.80 16.14
C HIS A 318 6.05 11.86 15.17
N ALA A 319 6.20 13.11 15.63
CA ALA A 319 6.77 14.19 14.83
C ALA A 319 8.30 14.05 14.57
N ARG A 320 8.92 12.95 15.00
CA ARG A 320 10.37 12.69 14.85
C ARG A 320 10.69 11.36 14.18
N THR A 321 9.67 10.62 13.75
CA THR A 321 9.82 9.28 13.13
C THR A 321 10.66 9.26 11.86
N TYR A 322 10.93 10.43 11.28
CA TYR A 322 11.83 10.61 10.16
C TYR A 322 12.67 11.86 10.38
N SER A 323 13.91 11.82 9.93
CA SER A 323 14.80 12.99 9.86
C SER A 323 15.70 12.88 8.62
N PRO A 324 16.07 14.00 7.98
CA PRO A 324 17.16 14.00 7.02
C PRO A 324 18.45 13.43 7.66
N PRO A 325 19.27 12.65 6.93
CA PRO A 325 20.50 12.04 7.48
C PRO A 325 21.52 13.04 8.05
N ALA A 326 21.43 14.30 7.64
CA ALA A 326 22.25 15.41 8.10
C ALA A 326 22.12 15.73 9.61
N ALA A 327 21.14 15.13 10.29
CA ALA A 327 20.75 15.53 11.64
C ALA A 327 21.60 14.91 12.78
N LEU A 328 22.63 14.11 12.48
CA LEU A 328 23.53 13.59 13.52
C LEU A 328 24.77 14.47 13.67
N PRO A 329 25.04 15.01 14.88
CA PRO A 329 26.28 15.72 15.15
C PRO A 329 27.47 14.75 15.12
N ALA A 330 28.65 15.22 14.72
CA ALA A 330 29.83 14.38 14.56
C ALA A 330 30.26 13.74 15.89
N GLU A 331 29.98 14.41 17.00
CA GLU A 331 30.26 13.98 18.37
C GLU A 331 29.39 12.80 18.82
N ALA A 332 28.26 12.54 18.13
CA ALA A 332 27.40 11.38 18.40
C ALA A 332 27.82 10.12 17.64
N LEU A 333 28.89 10.21 16.83
CA LEU A 333 29.43 9.09 16.06
C LEU A 333 30.52 8.35 16.86
N PRO A 334 30.61 7.02 16.70
CA PRO A 334 31.69 6.23 17.29
C PRO A 334 33.05 6.61 16.66
N PRO A 335 34.17 6.30 17.34
CA PRO A 335 35.49 6.56 16.79
C PRO A 335 35.69 5.82 15.45
N PRO A 336 36.43 6.40 14.48
CA PRO A 336 36.70 5.75 13.21
C PRO A 336 37.34 4.37 13.38
N GLY A 337 36.90 3.39 12.58
CA GLY A 337 37.43 2.03 12.62
C GLY A 337 36.99 1.21 13.84
N PHE A 338 35.85 1.50 14.45
CA PHE A 338 35.32 0.69 15.55
C PHE A 338 34.89 -0.72 15.06
N PRO A 339 34.97 -1.77 15.91
CA PRO A 339 34.56 -3.13 15.55
C PRO A 339 33.06 -3.25 15.22
N ASP A 340 32.69 -4.18 14.32
CA ASP A 340 31.29 -4.60 14.22
C ASP A 340 30.83 -5.16 15.59
N PRO A 341 29.60 -4.82 16.05
CA PRO A 341 29.11 -5.22 17.36
C PRO A 341 29.05 -6.74 17.60
N VAL A 342 29.03 -7.56 16.54
CA VAL A 342 28.99 -9.03 16.65
C VAL A 342 30.17 -9.73 15.96
N ASP A 343 30.99 -9.01 15.18
CA ASP A 343 32.19 -9.54 14.54
C ASP A 343 33.39 -8.59 14.66
N ALA A 344 34.26 -8.84 15.64
CA ALA A 344 35.42 -8.00 15.90
C ALA A 344 36.48 -8.01 14.78
N SER A 345 36.37 -8.85 13.75
CA SER A 345 37.25 -8.80 12.58
C SER A 345 36.83 -7.73 11.56
N VAL A 346 35.58 -7.30 11.62
CA VAL A 346 35.01 -6.26 10.76
C VAL A 346 35.19 -4.90 11.41
N ARG A 347 35.45 -3.87 10.59
CA ARG A 347 35.69 -2.49 11.04
C ARG A 347 34.75 -1.53 10.33
N HIS A 348 34.10 -0.66 11.08
CA HIS A 348 33.22 0.37 10.54
C HIS A 348 33.78 1.76 10.79
N THR A 349 33.52 2.67 9.86
CA THR A 349 33.71 4.11 10.06
C THR A 349 32.44 4.81 9.66
N LEU A 350 31.85 5.54 10.60
CA LEU A 350 30.75 6.46 10.35
C LEU A 350 31.31 7.88 10.29
N ARG A 351 30.92 8.65 9.27
CA ARG A 351 31.32 10.05 9.16
C ARG A 351 30.19 10.89 8.56
N VAL A 352 30.15 12.17 8.91
CA VAL A 352 29.29 13.13 8.21
C VAL A 352 30.11 13.85 7.15
N ALA A 353 29.77 13.64 5.88
CA ALA A 353 30.40 14.31 4.74
C ALA A 353 29.32 14.93 3.85
N GLY A 354 29.50 16.19 3.44
CA GLY A 354 28.50 16.90 2.63
C GLY A 354 27.11 16.96 3.27
N GLY A 355 27.04 16.96 4.61
CA GLY A 355 25.77 16.91 5.35
C GLY A 355 25.05 15.56 5.27
N ARG A 356 25.72 14.46 4.95
CA ARG A 356 25.13 13.11 4.96
C ARG A 356 25.99 12.15 5.76
N LEU A 357 25.34 11.21 6.43
CA LEU A 357 26.01 10.11 7.10
C LEU A 357 26.53 9.14 6.05
N GLU A 358 27.83 8.87 6.06
CA GLU A 358 28.47 7.81 5.29
C GLU A 358 28.87 6.68 6.23
N GLN A 359 28.62 5.45 5.78
CA GLN A 359 29.15 4.24 6.40
C GLN A 359 30.19 3.63 5.47
N GLU A 360 31.40 3.43 6.01
CA GLU A 360 32.44 2.61 5.41
C GLU A 360 32.59 1.33 6.24
N THR A 361 32.54 0.17 5.59
CA THR A 361 32.75 -1.15 6.21
C THR A 361 33.96 -1.82 5.58
N ARG A 362 34.90 -2.30 6.41
CA ARG A 362 36.08 -3.06 5.99
C ARG A 362 36.01 -4.48 6.51
N THR A 363 36.08 -5.46 5.62
CA THR A 363 36.00 -6.89 5.95
C THR A 363 36.64 -7.71 4.83
N ALA A 364 37.29 -8.83 5.17
CA ALA A 364 37.89 -9.76 4.21
C ALA A 364 38.83 -9.09 3.16
N GLY A 365 39.52 -8.00 3.53
CA GLY A 365 40.39 -7.24 2.63
C GLY A 365 39.66 -6.23 1.71
N GLU A 366 38.34 -6.23 1.71
CA GLU A 366 37.48 -5.38 0.90
C GLU A 366 36.98 -4.15 1.68
N VAL A 367 36.58 -3.10 0.93
CA VAL A 367 35.99 -1.88 1.50
C VAL A 367 34.67 -1.57 0.81
N TYR A 368 33.60 -1.54 1.59
CA TYR A 368 32.26 -1.19 1.14
C TYR A 368 31.85 0.17 1.67
N ARG A 369 31.10 0.94 0.88
CA ARG A 369 30.67 2.29 1.25
C ARG A 369 29.23 2.53 0.83
N ALA A 370 28.47 3.19 1.70
CA ALA A 370 27.16 3.72 1.39
C ALA A 370 26.95 5.09 2.05
N VAL A 371 26.19 5.94 1.36
CA VAL A 371 25.76 7.25 1.85
C VAL A 371 24.29 7.15 2.24
N ALA A 372 23.98 7.39 3.51
CA ALA A 372 22.61 7.42 4.01
C ALA A 372 21.82 8.54 3.29
N GLN A 373 20.66 8.16 2.75
CA GLN A 373 19.69 9.07 2.14
C GLN A 373 18.53 9.37 3.09
N TYR A 374 18.22 8.42 3.98
CA TYR A 374 17.09 8.51 4.90
C TYR A 374 17.48 8.02 6.29
N ALA A 375 16.89 8.63 7.33
CA ALA A 375 16.98 8.14 8.70
C ALA A 375 15.56 7.98 9.28
N PHE A 376 15.23 6.75 9.65
CA PHE A 376 13.92 6.32 10.14
C PHE A 376 13.99 5.98 11.62
N GLY A 377 13.02 6.47 12.37
CA GLY A 377 12.88 6.25 13.81
C GLY A 377 13.01 7.55 14.60
N SER A 378 12.24 7.65 15.68
CA SER A 378 12.18 8.84 16.54
C SER A 378 13.51 9.20 17.23
N GLY A 379 14.48 8.27 17.24
CA GLY A 379 15.71 8.37 18.04
C GLY A 379 15.50 8.10 19.53
N ASP A 380 14.28 7.83 19.99
CA ASP A 380 14.03 7.52 21.41
C ASP A 380 14.34 6.06 21.78
N ARG A 381 14.10 5.15 20.85
CA ARG A 381 14.40 3.71 20.97
C ARG A 381 15.46 3.29 19.98
N GLY A 382 15.30 3.76 18.74
CA GLY A 382 16.23 3.50 17.66
C GLY A 382 16.08 4.50 16.51
N ARG A 383 17.15 4.61 15.73
CA ARG A 383 17.20 5.27 14.44
C ARG A 383 18.00 4.39 13.47
N THR A 384 17.35 3.99 12.39
CA THR A 384 17.89 3.14 11.33
C THR A 384 18.09 3.97 10.07
N PHE A 385 19.16 3.68 9.33
CA PHE A 385 19.54 4.44 8.14
C PHE A 385 19.34 3.60 6.89
N VAL A 386 18.82 4.23 5.85
CA VAL A 386 18.75 3.66 4.50
C VAL A 386 19.60 4.51 3.59
N GLY A 387 20.54 3.88 2.89
CA GLY A 387 21.53 4.55 2.06
C GLY A 387 21.76 3.88 0.73
N ARG A 388 22.62 4.49 -0.09
CA ARG A 388 23.04 3.93 -1.38
C ARG A 388 24.54 3.87 -1.51
N ASP A 389 25.02 2.84 -2.19
CA ASP A 389 26.41 2.75 -2.62
C ASP A 389 26.68 3.58 -3.90
N ALA A 390 27.93 3.53 -4.39
CA ALA A 390 28.33 4.25 -5.59
C ALA A 390 27.67 3.74 -6.88
N SER A 391 27.16 2.50 -6.90
CA SER A 391 26.42 1.94 -8.03
C SER A 391 24.93 2.33 -8.04
N GLY A 392 24.46 2.95 -6.95
CA GLY A 392 23.06 3.27 -6.73
C GLY A 392 22.27 2.17 -6.03
N GLY A 393 22.90 1.06 -5.65
CA GLY A 393 22.27 -0.02 -4.88
C GLY A 393 21.83 0.49 -3.51
N ALA A 394 20.57 0.26 -3.15
CA ALA A 394 20.02 0.67 -1.86
C ALA A 394 20.25 -0.37 -0.76
N PHE A 395 20.48 0.09 0.46
CA PHE A 395 20.74 -0.74 1.62
C PHE A 395 20.01 -0.20 2.85
N GLU A 396 19.36 -1.08 3.61
CA GLU A 396 19.18 -0.85 5.04
C GLU A 396 20.54 -1.05 5.70
N LEU A 397 21.14 0.04 6.17
CA LEU A 397 22.52 0.03 6.65
C LEU A 397 22.66 -0.87 7.89
N ARG A 398 23.86 -1.45 8.03
CA ARG A 398 24.20 -2.40 9.09
C ARG A 398 24.02 -1.84 10.50
N LEU A 399 24.24 -0.54 10.66
CA LEU A 399 24.35 0.11 11.97
C LEU A 399 23.18 1.06 12.21
N SER A 400 22.50 0.82 13.33
CA SER A 400 21.47 1.72 13.87
C SER A 400 21.94 2.30 15.20
N GLN A 401 21.47 3.51 15.50
CA GLN A 401 21.65 4.13 16.80
C GLN A 401 20.48 3.73 17.71
N TYR A 402 20.75 3.16 18.88
CA TYR A 402 19.76 2.73 19.86
C TYR A 402 19.90 3.47 21.19
N HIS A 403 18.83 3.46 21.96
CA HIS A 403 18.73 4.14 23.24
C HIS A 403 18.04 3.24 24.27
N GLU A 404 18.72 2.92 25.37
CA GLU A 404 18.18 2.11 26.47
C GLU A 404 17.66 2.97 27.64
N GLY A 405 16.53 3.65 27.42
CA GLY A 405 15.84 4.37 28.49
C GLY A 405 16.49 5.69 28.92
N ARG A 406 15.88 6.34 29.94
CA ARG A 406 16.27 7.71 30.35
C ARG A 406 17.67 7.72 30.98
N GLY A 407 18.56 8.58 30.48
CA GLY A 407 19.85 8.89 31.10
C GLY A 407 21.02 8.00 30.68
N ARG A 408 20.85 7.10 29.70
CA ARG A 408 21.96 6.37 29.06
C ARG A 408 22.34 7.03 27.74
N GLU A 409 23.63 7.07 27.46
CA GLU A 409 24.15 7.53 26.16
C GLU A 409 23.62 6.62 25.03
N PRO A 410 23.36 7.18 23.83
CA PRO A 410 23.07 6.39 22.65
C PRO A 410 24.21 5.41 22.36
N PHE A 411 23.89 4.23 21.86
CA PHE A 411 24.89 3.26 21.41
C PHE A 411 24.58 2.78 20.00
N TRP A 412 25.61 2.28 19.32
CA TRP A 412 25.50 1.77 17.96
C TRP A 412 25.53 0.25 18.00
N ALA A 413 24.54 -0.38 17.37
CA ALA A 413 24.46 -1.82 17.26
C ALA A 413 23.95 -2.23 15.88
N VAL A 414 23.94 -3.53 15.64
CA VAL A 414 23.38 -4.11 14.42
C VAL A 414 21.92 -3.71 14.26
N THR A 415 21.53 -3.32 13.06
CA THR A 415 20.13 -3.03 12.72
C THR A 415 19.25 -4.26 12.98
N ALA A 416 18.20 -4.06 13.78
CA ALA A 416 17.39 -5.15 14.30
C ALA A 416 16.70 -5.92 13.18
N GLY A 417 16.84 -7.26 13.19
CA GLY A 417 16.29 -8.14 12.17
C GLY A 417 17.28 -8.53 11.07
N GLN A 418 18.45 -7.87 10.98
CA GLN A 418 19.52 -8.31 10.09
C GLN A 418 20.25 -9.54 10.67
N PRO A 419 20.75 -10.45 9.81
CA PRO A 419 21.54 -11.59 10.27
C PRO A 419 22.81 -11.13 11.00
N PRO A 420 23.19 -11.74 12.15
CA PRO A 420 24.42 -11.39 12.84
C PRO A 420 25.66 -11.57 11.94
N HIS A 421 25.74 -12.69 11.22
CA HIS A 421 26.80 -12.98 10.26
C HIS A 421 26.20 -13.16 8.86
N PRO A 422 26.31 -12.16 7.97
CA PRO A 422 25.81 -12.26 6.61
C PRO A 422 26.62 -13.29 5.79
N PRO A 423 26.00 -13.95 4.80
CA PRO A 423 26.66 -15.00 4.01
C PRO A 423 27.72 -14.47 3.04
N VAL A 424 27.74 -13.16 2.77
CA VAL A 424 28.69 -12.50 1.86
C VAL A 424 29.26 -11.24 2.51
N PRO A 425 30.52 -10.85 2.23
CA PRO A 425 31.18 -9.73 2.93
C PRO A 425 30.45 -8.38 2.80
N VAL A 426 29.87 -8.07 1.63
CA VAL A 426 29.08 -6.84 1.43
C VAL A 426 27.87 -6.75 2.36
N GLY A 427 27.38 -7.87 2.89
CA GLY A 427 26.27 -7.86 3.86
C GLY A 427 26.62 -7.19 5.19
N PHE A 428 27.90 -6.99 5.50
CA PHE A 428 28.33 -6.17 6.64
C PHE A 428 28.21 -4.65 6.36
N LEU A 429 27.94 -4.23 5.12
CA LEU A 429 27.49 -2.86 4.85
C LEU A 429 26.03 -2.67 5.26
N GLY A 430 25.21 -3.69 5.08
CA GLY A 430 23.77 -3.69 5.35
C GLY A 430 23.04 -4.73 4.50
N VAL A 431 21.72 -4.76 4.61
CA VAL A 431 20.85 -5.63 3.79
C VAL A 431 20.48 -4.88 2.51
N PRO A 432 20.70 -5.45 1.30
CA PRO A 432 20.25 -4.86 0.05
C PRO A 432 18.72 -4.73 0.02
N GLU A 433 18.23 -3.58 -0.46
CA GLU A 433 16.81 -3.26 -0.56
C GLU A 433 16.43 -2.90 -2.00
N THR A 434 15.24 -3.32 -2.44
CA THR A 434 14.62 -2.79 -3.66
C THR A 434 13.99 -1.42 -3.40
N GLU A 435 13.70 -0.67 -4.46
CA GLU A 435 12.98 0.62 -4.36
C GLU A 435 11.65 0.49 -3.62
N ASP A 436 10.93 -0.62 -3.83
CA ASP A 436 9.67 -0.89 -3.12
C ASP A 436 9.88 -1.14 -1.63
N GLN A 437 10.98 -1.78 -1.24
CA GLN A 437 11.30 -1.97 0.17
C GLN A 437 11.63 -0.64 0.84
N VAL A 438 12.45 0.19 0.19
CA VAL A 438 12.77 1.55 0.65
C VAL A 438 11.49 2.39 0.77
N ARG A 439 10.59 2.34 -0.22
CA ARG A 439 9.31 3.04 -0.21
C ARG A 439 8.45 2.66 1.01
N ARG A 440 8.43 1.39 1.38
CA ARG A 440 7.64 0.91 2.53
C ARG A 440 8.10 1.47 3.87
N CYS A 441 9.35 1.92 4.00
CA CYS A 441 9.78 2.64 5.20
C CYS A 441 9.00 3.95 5.39
N PHE A 442 8.66 4.65 4.31
CA PHE A 442 7.91 5.90 4.37
C PHE A 442 6.46 5.69 4.80
N ASP A 443 5.83 4.59 4.41
CA ASP A 443 4.42 4.30 4.69
C ASP A 443 4.07 4.47 6.18
N CYS A 444 5.01 4.16 7.09
CA CYS A 444 4.82 4.29 8.55
C CYS A 444 5.55 5.47 9.20
N HIS A 445 6.53 6.06 8.53
CA HIS A 445 7.44 7.05 9.15
C HIS A 445 7.18 8.49 8.73
N VAL A 446 6.40 8.72 7.67
CA VAL A 446 6.16 10.06 7.12
C VAL A 446 4.67 10.32 6.86
N THR A 447 4.30 11.59 6.82
CA THR A 447 2.96 12.04 6.43
C THR A 447 2.71 11.79 4.94
N ASN A 448 3.62 12.24 4.09
CA ASN A 448 3.54 12.11 2.64
C ASN A 448 4.89 11.65 2.05
N PRO A 449 5.02 10.39 1.59
CA PRO A 449 6.26 9.89 0.98
C PRO A 449 6.77 10.73 -0.18
N ARG A 450 5.86 11.21 -1.06
CA ARG A 450 6.23 12.03 -2.21
C ARG A 450 6.88 13.34 -1.79
N ALA A 451 6.30 14.02 -0.82
CA ALA A 451 6.82 15.30 -0.33
C ALA A 451 8.26 15.17 0.20
N VAL A 452 8.58 14.02 0.81
CA VAL A 452 9.93 13.73 1.32
C VAL A 452 10.90 13.38 0.19
N ILE A 453 10.49 12.54 -0.76
CA ILE A 453 11.34 12.06 -1.86
C ILE A 453 11.63 13.17 -2.88
N GLU A 454 10.61 13.98 -3.22
CA GLU A 454 10.70 15.05 -4.22
C GLU A 454 11.04 16.42 -3.59
N ALA A 455 11.05 16.53 -2.26
CA ALA A 455 11.24 17.78 -1.53
C ALA A 455 10.27 18.89 -1.98
N ALA A 456 9.00 18.54 -2.21
CA ALA A 456 8.00 19.41 -2.82
C ALA A 456 6.66 19.37 -2.07
N GLY A 457 5.89 20.46 -2.20
CA GLY A 457 4.59 20.62 -1.54
C GLY A 457 4.69 21.16 -0.10
N PRO A 458 3.57 21.57 0.49
CA PRO A 458 3.55 22.11 1.85
C PRO A 458 4.01 21.13 2.93
N GLU A 459 3.88 19.82 2.72
CA GLU A 459 4.21 18.76 3.69
C GLU A 459 5.70 18.41 3.73
N ALA A 460 6.49 18.93 2.79
CA ALA A 460 7.94 18.76 2.80
C ALA A 460 8.59 19.40 4.05
N ALA A 461 7.91 20.39 4.66
CA ALA A 461 8.36 21.06 5.88
C ALA A 461 8.10 20.26 7.17
N ASP A 462 7.18 19.29 7.15
CA ASP A 462 6.82 18.41 8.25
C ASP A 462 6.89 16.93 7.84
N PRO A 463 8.09 16.44 7.50
CA PRO A 463 8.26 15.17 6.78
C PRO A 463 8.00 13.94 7.65
N ALA A 464 7.96 14.05 8.99
CA ALA A 464 7.62 12.94 9.88
C ALA A 464 6.11 12.71 9.95
N ILE A 465 5.62 11.94 10.95
CA ILE A 465 4.19 11.78 11.18
C ILE A 465 3.62 13.07 11.79
N GLY A 466 2.89 13.82 10.97
CA GLY A 466 2.24 15.10 11.28
C GLY A 466 0.72 14.99 11.36
N CYS A 467 0.04 16.14 11.45
CA CYS A 467 -1.42 16.20 11.63
C CYS A 467 -2.18 15.46 10.52
N GLU A 468 -1.78 15.68 9.26
CA GLU A 468 -2.50 15.17 8.08
C GLU A 468 -2.30 13.66 7.86
N LYS A 469 -1.38 13.00 8.59
CA LYS A 469 -1.26 11.53 8.56
C LYS A 469 -2.49 10.85 9.17
N CYS A 470 -2.97 11.36 10.30
CA CYS A 470 -4.08 10.76 11.05
C CYS A 470 -5.42 11.42 10.72
N HIS A 471 -5.41 12.71 10.39
CA HIS A 471 -6.60 13.49 10.07
C HIS A 471 -6.93 13.54 8.57
N GLY A 472 -5.98 13.11 7.72
CA GLY A 472 -6.04 13.31 6.28
C GLY A 472 -5.65 14.72 5.87
N PRO A 473 -5.55 14.98 4.55
CA PRO A 473 -5.33 16.31 4.01
C PRO A 473 -6.39 17.32 4.48
N GLY A 474 -5.95 18.51 4.90
CA GLY A 474 -6.76 19.54 5.54
C GLY A 474 -7.24 20.67 4.62
N GLY A 475 -7.01 20.59 3.30
CA GLY A 475 -7.37 21.64 2.35
C GLY A 475 -8.83 22.07 2.44
N ASN A 476 -9.75 21.11 2.34
CA ASN A 476 -11.19 21.41 2.39
C ASN A 476 -11.64 21.92 3.76
N HIS A 477 -11.00 21.44 4.84
CA HIS A 477 -11.23 21.97 6.19
C HIS A 477 -10.89 23.45 6.30
N VAL A 478 -9.69 23.85 5.85
CA VAL A 478 -9.27 25.24 5.87
C VAL A 478 -10.21 26.11 5.03
N LEU A 479 -10.64 25.63 3.87
CA LEU A 479 -11.63 26.30 3.02
C LEU A 479 -12.98 26.46 3.72
N ALA A 480 -13.48 25.39 4.34
CA ALA A 480 -14.76 25.38 5.03
C ALA A 480 -14.78 26.34 6.22
N VAL A 481 -13.74 26.31 7.07
CA VAL A 481 -13.62 27.21 8.23
C VAL A 481 -13.57 28.66 7.78
N ALA A 482 -12.76 28.98 6.76
CA ALA A 482 -12.65 30.34 6.22
C ALA A 482 -13.98 30.85 5.64
N ALA A 483 -14.79 29.95 5.07
CA ALA A 483 -16.09 30.28 4.47
C ALA A 483 -17.27 30.22 5.47
N GLY A 484 -17.05 29.82 6.73
CA GLY A 484 -18.13 29.54 7.68
C GLY A 484 -19.03 28.37 7.26
N PHE A 485 -18.52 27.46 6.42
CA PHE A 485 -19.24 26.29 5.93
C PHE A 485 -19.35 25.24 7.04
N ARG A 486 -20.58 24.83 7.40
CA ARG A 486 -20.87 23.91 8.51
C ARG A 486 -20.65 22.46 8.09
N ASP A 487 -19.38 22.07 8.04
CA ASP A 487 -18.78 21.12 7.08
C ASP A 487 -17.27 21.04 7.34
N PRO A 488 -16.75 20.65 8.53
CA PRO A 488 -15.33 20.78 8.80
C PRO A 488 -14.45 19.90 7.88
N ALA A 489 -14.99 18.97 7.08
CA ALA A 489 -14.29 18.33 5.97
C ALA A 489 -12.88 17.80 6.32
N ILE A 490 -12.77 17.16 7.49
CA ILE A 490 -11.55 16.54 8.00
C ILE A 490 -11.91 15.35 8.89
N ALA A 491 -11.06 14.32 8.92
CA ALA A 491 -11.28 13.21 9.83
C ALA A 491 -11.14 13.68 11.28
N ARG A 492 -12.03 13.19 12.15
CA ARG A 492 -12.14 13.54 13.57
C ARG A 492 -12.15 12.26 14.41
N PRO A 493 -10.99 11.59 14.60
CA PRO A 493 -10.91 10.33 15.34
C PRO A 493 -11.49 10.40 16.77
N ALA A 494 -11.47 11.58 17.41
CA ALA A 494 -12.06 11.80 18.73
C ALA A 494 -13.60 11.65 18.78
N LEU A 495 -14.27 11.64 17.62
CA LEU A 495 -15.71 11.40 17.48
C LEU A 495 -16.03 9.95 17.11
N ALA A 496 -15.03 9.07 17.05
CA ALA A 496 -15.15 7.63 16.87
C ALA A 496 -14.58 6.89 18.10
N SER A 497 -14.76 5.57 18.15
CA SER A 497 -14.15 4.69 19.15
C SER A 497 -13.94 3.29 18.56
N GLY A 498 -13.20 2.43 19.25
CA GLY A 498 -13.03 1.03 18.87
C GLY A 498 -12.34 0.85 17.51
N ALA A 499 -12.90 0.00 16.66
CA ALA A 499 -12.26 -0.46 15.42
C ALA A 499 -11.84 0.66 14.45
N PRO A 500 -12.66 1.68 14.14
CA PRO A 500 -12.25 2.81 13.31
C PRO A 500 -10.96 3.50 13.79
N VAL A 501 -10.82 3.69 15.10
CA VAL A 501 -9.67 4.37 15.68
C VAL A 501 -8.44 3.46 15.68
N VAL A 502 -8.61 2.19 16.05
CA VAL A 502 -7.54 1.18 15.97
C VAL A 502 -7.03 1.05 14.54
N LYS A 503 -7.92 1.07 13.54
CA LYS A 503 -7.56 0.99 12.12
C LYS A 503 -6.60 2.10 11.70
N ILE A 504 -6.80 3.33 12.16
CA ILE A 504 -5.89 4.46 11.88
C ILE A 504 -4.50 4.16 12.45
N CYS A 505 -4.43 3.78 13.73
CA CYS A 505 -3.16 3.49 14.40
C CYS A 505 -2.44 2.27 13.79
N ALA A 506 -3.20 1.25 13.39
CA ALA A 506 -2.70 0.00 12.81
C ALA A 506 -2.10 0.18 11.41
N GLN A 507 -2.31 1.33 10.74
CA GLN A 507 -1.59 1.65 9.50
C GLN A 507 -0.07 1.67 9.71
N CYS A 508 0.39 2.00 10.92
CA CYS A 508 1.81 2.03 11.27
C CYS A 508 2.17 1.03 12.39
N HIS A 509 1.25 0.77 13.32
CA HIS A 509 1.44 -0.10 14.48
C HIS A 509 0.96 -1.54 14.26
N ALA A 510 0.83 -1.96 13.01
CA ALA A 510 0.66 -3.34 12.59
C ALA A 510 1.37 -3.55 11.23
N PRO A 511 1.85 -4.75 10.92
CA PRO A 511 2.49 -5.00 9.64
C PRO A 511 1.44 -5.08 8.54
N SER A 512 1.66 -4.40 7.42
CA SER A 512 0.79 -4.55 6.24
C SER A 512 0.98 -5.89 5.52
N ASN A 513 2.16 -6.53 5.67
CA ASN A 513 2.61 -7.64 4.84
C ASN A 513 3.17 -8.86 5.61
N LYS A 514 3.07 -8.89 6.95
CA LYS A 514 3.49 -10.05 7.76
C LYS A 514 2.31 -10.53 8.59
N PRO A 515 2.01 -11.84 8.65
CA PRO A 515 1.04 -12.33 9.62
C PRO A 515 1.56 -12.02 11.03
N VAL A 516 0.68 -11.45 11.86
CA VAL A 516 0.95 -11.27 13.30
C VAL A 516 0.44 -12.54 13.98
N ASP A 517 1.34 -13.33 14.55
CA ASP A 517 1.00 -14.57 15.25
C ASP A 517 0.85 -14.31 16.75
N ARG A 518 -0.24 -14.80 17.34
CA ARG A 518 -0.52 -14.70 18.78
C ARG A 518 0.51 -15.44 19.64
N ASN A 519 1.20 -16.43 19.08
CA ASN A 519 2.19 -17.26 19.76
C ASN A 519 3.63 -16.78 19.54
N ASP A 520 3.87 -15.84 18.62
CA ASP A 520 5.19 -15.24 18.40
C ASP A 520 5.41 -14.08 19.38
N PRO A 521 6.42 -14.15 20.28
CA PRO A 521 6.76 -13.05 21.17
C PRO A 521 7.07 -11.73 20.43
N ALA A 522 7.58 -11.79 19.19
CA ALA A 522 7.88 -10.60 18.39
C ALA A 522 6.63 -9.82 17.98
N SER A 523 5.45 -10.44 18.02
CA SER A 523 4.17 -9.79 17.71
C SER A 523 3.81 -8.66 18.67
N VAL A 524 4.40 -8.62 19.88
CA VAL A 524 4.19 -7.57 20.89
C VAL A 524 4.47 -6.16 20.37
N ARG A 525 5.32 -6.02 19.34
CA ARG A 525 5.65 -4.75 18.70
C ARG A 525 4.51 -4.16 17.87
N PHE A 526 3.46 -4.94 17.60
CA PHE A 526 2.33 -4.58 16.75
C PHE A 526 1.06 -4.31 17.56
N GLN A 527 1.08 -3.22 18.32
CA GLN A 527 0.05 -2.91 19.32
C GLN A 527 -1.35 -2.76 18.72
N GLY A 528 -1.45 -2.32 17.46
CA GLY A 528 -2.74 -2.20 16.76
C GLY A 528 -3.39 -3.56 16.51
N ALA A 529 -2.61 -4.62 16.32
CA ALA A 529 -3.11 -5.97 16.19
C ALA A 529 -3.36 -6.61 17.56
N THR A 530 -2.36 -6.57 18.45
CA THR A 530 -2.42 -7.32 19.72
C THR A 530 -3.52 -6.83 20.67
N LEU A 531 -3.83 -5.52 20.68
CA LEU A 531 -4.94 -4.96 21.45
C LEU A 531 -6.28 -5.62 21.10
N THR A 532 -6.51 -5.89 19.80
CA THR A 532 -7.79 -6.42 19.31
C THR A 532 -8.06 -7.85 19.74
N TRP A 533 -7.03 -8.57 20.18
CA TRP A 533 -7.17 -9.92 20.71
C TRP A 533 -7.63 -9.94 22.17
N SER A 534 -7.40 -8.83 22.90
CA SER A 534 -7.67 -8.76 24.32
C SER A 534 -9.16 -8.88 24.61
N ARG A 535 -9.50 -9.59 25.70
CA ARG A 535 -10.88 -9.63 26.20
C ARG A 535 -11.38 -8.22 26.55
N CYS A 536 -10.49 -7.38 27.07
CA CYS A 536 -10.79 -5.98 27.37
C CYS A 536 -11.31 -5.24 26.13
N TYR A 537 -10.69 -5.44 24.97
CA TYR A 537 -11.14 -4.83 23.72
C TYR A 537 -12.47 -5.44 23.26
N THR A 538 -12.52 -6.77 23.12
CA THR A 538 -13.69 -7.46 22.55
C THR A 538 -14.95 -7.34 23.40
N GLU A 539 -14.82 -7.22 24.72
CA GLU A 539 -15.94 -7.13 25.66
C GLU A 539 -16.29 -5.68 26.03
N SER A 540 -15.49 -4.68 25.64
CA SER A 540 -15.78 -3.26 25.93
C SER A 540 -16.96 -2.68 25.16
N GLY A 541 -17.47 -3.37 24.14
CA GLY A 541 -18.52 -2.87 23.26
C GLY A 541 -18.10 -1.62 22.49
N ASP A 542 -16.95 -1.68 21.82
CA ASP A 542 -16.32 -0.60 21.02
C ASP A 542 -15.89 0.66 21.83
N ARG A 543 -15.81 0.58 23.16
CA ARG A 543 -15.43 1.72 24.02
C ARG A 543 -13.94 1.78 24.37
N LEU A 544 -13.19 0.70 24.12
CA LEU A 544 -11.75 0.65 24.29
C LEU A 544 -11.04 0.80 22.95
N ASP A 545 -10.11 1.74 22.86
CA ASP A 545 -9.22 1.92 21.71
C ASP A 545 -7.84 2.45 22.16
N CYS A 546 -6.92 2.63 21.20
CA CYS A 546 -5.56 3.09 21.48
C CYS A 546 -5.52 4.42 22.25
N VAL A 547 -6.51 5.29 22.01
CA VAL A 547 -6.50 6.66 22.52
C VAL A 547 -7.32 6.82 23.81
N THR A 548 -7.90 5.73 24.32
CA THR A 548 -8.35 5.59 25.71
C THR A 548 -7.17 5.71 26.70
N CYS A 549 -6.01 5.20 26.32
CA CYS A 549 -4.81 5.14 27.17
C CYS A 549 -3.79 6.25 26.85
N HIS A 550 -3.63 6.60 25.56
CA HIS A 550 -2.61 7.55 25.11
C HIS A 550 -3.21 8.71 24.30
N ASP A 551 -2.56 9.88 24.37
CA ASP A 551 -2.84 10.99 23.46
C ASP A 551 -1.83 10.98 22.32
N PRO A 552 -2.23 10.78 21.05
CA PRO A 552 -1.28 10.68 19.95
C PRO A 552 -0.60 12.01 19.62
N HIS A 553 -1.12 13.12 20.14
CA HIS A 553 -0.50 14.44 20.06
C HIS A 553 0.63 14.65 21.07
N ARG A 554 0.94 13.67 21.92
CA ARG A 554 1.97 13.76 22.95
C ARG A 554 2.73 12.44 23.04
N ASN A 555 3.84 12.46 23.77
CA ASN A 555 4.49 11.20 24.14
C ASN A 555 3.58 10.42 25.09
N ALA A 556 3.58 9.09 24.92
CA ALA A 556 2.92 8.19 25.84
C ALA A 556 3.39 8.43 27.29
N GLU A 557 2.45 8.42 28.23
CA GLU A 557 2.74 8.53 29.65
C GLU A 557 3.62 7.34 30.12
N THR A 558 4.41 7.54 31.16
CA THR A 558 5.30 6.48 31.70
C THR A 558 4.84 5.96 33.05
N SER A 559 3.92 6.65 33.72
CA SER A 559 3.40 6.26 35.03
C SER A 559 2.44 5.06 34.94
N PRO A 560 2.69 3.96 35.68
CA PRO A 560 1.74 2.86 35.82
C PRO A 560 0.37 3.31 36.34
N ALA A 561 0.34 4.23 37.31
CA ALA A 561 -0.90 4.72 37.92
C ALA A 561 -1.85 5.37 36.90
N HIS A 562 -1.31 6.01 35.86
CA HIS A 562 -2.13 6.60 34.78
C HIS A 562 -2.91 5.54 34.00
N TYR A 563 -2.27 4.41 33.69
CA TYR A 563 -2.91 3.32 32.96
C TYR A 563 -3.81 2.46 33.86
N GLU A 564 -3.40 2.21 35.10
CA GLU A 564 -4.20 1.46 36.08
C GLU A 564 -5.55 2.16 36.36
N ALA A 565 -5.58 3.49 36.40
CA ALA A 565 -6.83 4.24 36.51
C ALA A 565 -7.81 3.94 35.35
N ARG A 566 -7.31 3.60 34.15
CA ARG A 566 -8.16 3.16 33.03
C ARG A 566 -8.71 1.77 33.26
N CYS A 567 -7.89 0.82 33.72
CA CYS A 567 -8.33 -0.53 34.04
C CYS A 567 -9.44 -0.52 35.11
N LEU A 568 -9.26 0.27 36.17
CA LEU A 568 -10.22 0.38 37.28
C LEU A 568 -11.54 1.05 36.90
N THR A 569 -11.67 1.62 35.69
CA THR A 569 -12.94 2.14 35.18
C THR A 569 -13.92 1.03 34.82
N CYS A 570 -13.41 -0.14 34.41
CA CYS A 570 -14.21 -1.33 34.12
C CYS A 570 -14.00 -2.46 35.14
N HIS A 571 -12.94 -2.40 35.95
CA HIS A 571 -12.66 -3.36 37.04
C HIS A 571 -12.72 -2.65 38.41
N PRO A 572 -13.90 -2.17 38.84
CA PRO A 572 -14.01 -1.42 40.08
C PRO A 572 -13.70 -2.33 41.28
N GLY A 573 -12.73 -1.93 42.10
CA GLY A 573 -12.51 -2.56 43.41
C GLY A 573 -13.60 -2.15 44.42
N ASN A 574 -13.69 -2.84 45.56
CA ASN A 574 -14.64 -2.56 46.66
C ASN A 574 -14.44 -1.21 47.37
N SER A 575 -13.66 -0.31 46.80
CA SER A 575 -13.35 1.03 47.29
C SER A 575 -13.13 1.89 46.06
N GLY A 576 -13.80 3.04 46.02
CA GLY A 576 -13.87 3.90 44.83
C GLY A 576 -12.51 4.25 44.22
N PRO A 577 -12.51 4.75 42.97
CA PRO A 577 -11.29 5.00 42.21
C PRO A 577 -10.29 5.86 43.01
N PRO A 578 -8.98 5.58 42.95
CA PRO A 578 -7.98 6.43 43.58
C PRO A 578 -8.14 7.88 43.08
N PRO A 579 -7.89 8.89 43.93
CA PRO A 579 -8.01 10.28 43.53
C PRO A 579 -7.15 10.52 42.28
N PRO A 580 -7.68 11.18 41.24
CA PRO A 580 -6.95 11.39 40.00
C PRO A 580 -5.64 12.13 40.29
N ALA A 581 -4.53 11.66 39.74
CA ALA A 581 -3.33 12.48 39.61
C ALA A 581 -3.73 13.81 38.95
N LYS A 582 -3.17 14.94 39.43
CA LYS A 582 -3.52 16.32 39.04
C LYS A 582 -4.09 16.38 37.62
N ALA A 583 -5.38 16.69 37.52
CA ALA A 583 -6.13 16.61 36.29
C ALA A 583 -5.39 17.37 35.17
N ALA A 584 -5.02 16.65 34.11
CA ALA A 584 -4.73 17.28 32.84
C ALA A 584 -5.93 18.18 32.46
N PRO A 585 -5.71 19.33 31.79
CA PRO A 585 -6.77 20.24 31.41
C PRO A 585 -7.92 19.47 30.74
N ARG A 586 -9.16 19.82 31.10
CA ARG A 586 -10.38 19.12 30.66
C ARG A 586 -10.31 18.86 29.16
N ARG A 587 -9.98 17.62 28.78
CA ARG A 587 -10.18 17.16 27.41
C ARG A 587 -11.67 17.29 27.13
N ARG A 588 -12.04 17.83 25.97
CA ARG A 588 -13.41 17.69 25.46
C ARG A 588 -13.79 16.22 25.65
N SER A 589 -14.85 15.96 26.40
CA SER A 589 -15.32 14.61 26.69
C SER A 589 -15.46 13.87 25.37
N ARG A 590 -14.81 12.71 25.25
CA ARG A 590 -15.06 11.82 24.11
C ARG A 590 -16.55 11.56 24.03
N ARG A 591 -17.04 11.37 22.81
CA ARG A 591 -18.43 10.95 22.60
C ARG A 591 -18.71 9.59 23.27
N PHE A 592 -17.68 8.76 23.39
CA PHE A 592 -17.75 7.43 23.98
C PHE A 592 -17.07 7.41 25.34
N ASP A 593 -17.87 7.20 26.38
CA ASP A 593 -17.39 7.07 27.76
C ASP A 593 -17.00 5.61 28.04
N LEU A 594 -15.80 5.42 28.56
CA LEU A 594 -15.30 4.12 29.03
C LEU A 594 -16.07 3.64 30.27
N ALA A 595 -16.54 4.56 31.13
CA ALA A 595 -17.31 4.19 32.33
C ALA A 595 -18.65 3.52 32.00
N ALA A 596 -19.18 3.75 30.80
CA ALA A 596 -20.38 3.10 30.28
C ALA A 596 -20.11 1.72 29.63
N ALA A 597 -18.87 1.23 29.65
CA ALA A 597 -18.55 -0.12 29.20
C ALA A 597 -19.05 -1.18 30.19
N PRO A 598 -19.25 -2.44 29.73
CA PRO A 598 -19.56 -3.55 30.63
C PRO A 598 -18.51 -3.67 31.74
N GLN A 599 -18.99 -3.76 32.97
CA GLN A 599 -18.14 -3.89 34.16
C GLN A 599 -17.71 -5.35 34.32
N ALA A 600 -16.42 -5.55 34.60
CA ALA A 600 -15.82 -6.84 34.85
C ALA A 600 -15.54 -7.02 36.36
N PRO A 601 -15.46 -8.27 36.85
CA PRO A 601 -15.08 -8.53 38.24
C PRO A 601 -13.74 -7.88 38.61
N SER A 602 -13.66 -7.39 39.85
CA SER A 602 -12.41 -6.91 40.43
C SER A 602 -11.34 -8.00 40.40
N CYS A 603 -10.08 -7.60 40.21
CA CYS A 603 -8.95 -8.54 40.25
C CYS A 603 -8.88 -9.23 41.63
N PRO A 604 -8.81 -10.58 41.69
CA PRO A 604 -8.74 -11.30 42.96
C PRO A 604 -7.36 -11.19 43.64
N VAL A 605 -6.31 -10.75 42.92
CA VAL A 605 -4.93 -10.69 43.42
C VAL A 605 -4.57 -9.28 43.94
N ASN A 606 -4.90 -8.24 43.18
CA ASN A 606 -4.73 -6.85 43.61
C ASN A 606 -5.85 -5.99 43.01
N PRO A 607 -6.90 -5.67 43.78
CA PRO A 607 -8.08 -4.97 43.28
C PRO A 607 -7.84 -3.46 43.05
N ARG A 608 -6.64 -2.92 43.32
CA ARG A 608 -6.38 -1.47 43.34
C ARG A 608 -5.18 -1.01 42.53
N SER A 609 -4.14 -1.83 42.35
CA SER A 609 -2.89 -1.41 41.71
C SER A 609 -2.06 -2.60 41.20
N GLY A 610 -0.93 -2.34 40.55
CA GLY A 610 -0.01 -3.38 40.08
C GLY A 610 -0.56 -4.22 38.92
N CYS A 611 -1.61 -3.74 38.23
CA CYS A 611 -2.29 -4.49 37.17
C CYS A 611 -1.35 -4.74 35.99
N ILE A 612 -0.54 -3.74 35.64
CA ILE A 612 0.31 -3.73 34.44
C ILE A 612 1.38 -4.82 34.48
N ALA A 613 1.96 -5.10 35.66
CA ALA A 613 3.02 -6.08 35.80
C ALA A 613 2.59 -7.50 35.34
N CYS A 614 1.32 -7.85 35.58
CA CYS A 614 0.77 -9.16 35.20
C CYS A 614 -0.03 -9.12 33.89
N HIS A 615 -0.69 -8.00 33.57
CA HIS A 615 -1.59 -7.93 32.41
C HIS A 615 -0.93 -7.35 31.16
N MET A 616 0.06 -6.49 31.32
CA MET A 616 0.76 -5.79 30.24
C MET A 616 2.27 -5.77 30.51
N PRO A 617 2.91 -6.92 30.75
CA PRO A 617 4.33 -6.95 31.09
C PRO A 617 5.19 -6.34 29.98
N THR A 618 6.34 -5.77 30.37
CA THR A 618 7.34 -5.32 29.39
C THR A 618 8.13 -6.54 28.91
N VAL A 619 8.10 -6.78 27.60
CA VAL A 619 8.87 -7.80 26.90
C VAL A 619 10.14 -7.14 26.35
N ARG A 620 11.33 -7.62 26.77
CA ARG A 620 12.63 -7.00 26.44
C ARG A 620 13.35 -7.65 25.27
N ASP A 621 13.12 -8.94 25.03
CA ASP A 621 13.88 -9.74 24.05
C ASP A 621 13.08 -10.07 22.77
N ALA A 622 11.88 -9.50 22.62
CA ALA A 622 11.06 -9.68 21.43
C ALA A 622 11.68 -9.04 20.17
N VAL A 623 12.40 -7.93 20.34
CA VAL A 623 13.20 -7.28 19.31
C VAL A 623 14.48 -6.78 19.98
N PRO A 624 15.66 -7.07 19.42
CA PRO A 624 16.93 -6.58 19.97
C PRO A 624 16.90 -5.09 20.28
N HIS A 625 17.45 -4.72 21.44
CA HIS A 625 17.60 -3.34 21.91
C HIS A 625 16.30 -2.55 22.14
N THR A 626 15.12 -3.17 21.97
CA THR A 626 13.84 -2.44 22.00
C THR A 626 12.79 -3.14 22.87
N PRO A 627 12.51 -2.64 24.09
CA PRO A 627 11.46 -3.18 24.93
C PRO A 627 10.07 -2.70 24.50
N PHE A 628 9.10 -3.62 24.58
CA PHE A 628 7.69 -3.37 24.26
C PHE A 628 6.78 -3.81 25.40
N THR A 629 5.78 -2.99 25.69
CA THR A 629 4.69 -3.36 26.61
C THR A 629 3.70 -4.26 25.89
N ASP A 630 3.27 -5.37 26.52
CA ASP A 630 2.28 -6.26 25.93
C ASP A 630 0.88 -5.62 25.91
N HIS A 631 0.39 -5.34 24.70
CA HIS A 631 -0.94 -4.77 24.46
C HIS A 631 -2.00 -5.85 24.26
N PHE A 632 -1.67 -7.13 24.36
CA PHE A 632 -2.66 -8.20 24.36
C PHE A 632 -3.49 -8.24 25.66
N ILE A 633 -3.04 -7.58 26.73
CA ILE A 633 -3.80 -7.40 27.99
C ILE A 633 -4.42 -8.72 28.47
N ARG A 634 -3.58 -9.66 28.88
CA ARG A 634 -3.98 -11.00 29.31
C ARG A 634 -3.33 -11.37 30.63
N ILE A 635 -3.91 -12.31 31.35
CA ILE A 635 -3.29 -12.81 32.59
C ILE A 635 -2.07 -13.63 32.21
N HIS A 636 -0.91 -13.26 32.76
CA HIS A 636 0.34 -14.04 32.72
C HIS A 636 0.51 -14.79 34.06
N PRO A 637 0.11 -16.08 34.16
CA PRO A 637 0.14 -16.82 35.43
C PRO A 637 1.55 -16.95 36.01
N GLU A 638 2.55 -17.06 35.14
CA GLU A 638 3.97 -17.10 35.49
C GLU A 638 4.43 -15.82 36.21
N LYS A 639 3.85 -14.67 35.85
CA LYS A 639 4.13 -13.37 36.50
C LYS A 639 3.36 -13.18 37.80
N ALA A 640 2.20 -13.82 37.95
CA ALA A 640 1.44 -13.80 39.19
C ALA A 640 2.17 -14.48 40.36
N ALA A 641 2.93 -15.55 40.08
CA ALA A 641 3.75 -16.26 41.07
C ALA A 641 4.94 -15.41 41.56
N GLU A 642 5.66 -14.76 40.64
CA GLU A 642 6.76 -13.83 40.96
C GLU A 642 6.28 -12.64 41.81
N ALA A 643 5.11 -12.08 41.49
CA ALA A 643 4.51 -10.95 42.20
C ALA A 643 3.92 -11.32 43.59
N SER A 644 3.61 -12.60 43.82
CA SER A 644 3.13 -13.10 45.12
C SER A 644 4.28 -13.45 46.07
N ALA A 645 5.44 -13.85 45.53
CA ALA A 645 6.65 -14.18 46.30
C ALA A 645 7.47 -12.94 46.74
N SER A 646 7.17 -11.77 46.20
CA SER A 646 7.85 -10.49 46.46
C SER A 646 7.07 -9.54 47.38
N ARG A 647 6.02 -10.04 48.05
CA ARG A 647 5.22 -9.30 49.05
C ARG A 647 5.51 -9.75 50.46
#